data_AF-A0AAD9FDZ5-F1
#
_entry.id   AF-A0AAD9FDZ5-F1
#
_cell.length_a   1.000
_cell.length_b   1.000
_cell.length_c   1.000
_cell.angle_alpha   90.00
_cell.angle_beta   90.00
_cell.angle_gamma   90.00
#
_symmetry.space_group_name_H-M   'P 1'
#
loop_
_entity.id
_entity.type
_entity.pdbx_description
1 polymer ?
#
loop_
_entity_poly.entity_id
_entity_poly.type
_entity_poly.pdbx_seq_one_letter_code
_entity_poly.pdbx_strand_id
1 'polypeptide(L)'
;MENTWQVEFRNVGCSYFPQSRVDCHYTLSSQHNWASNDWIGLFKVGCLSVKDYHTFVWALAPADYQEGMDVNCCVHFQASYLPKTSSQDYEFVYIDAKGEVCSRSSTFSFCAPKPLEDLVTFEEEPHGEEGSTGMLLVVPRAELLQSRLQECLRERAELLQAQEAENKHREKEMEDYKRAREAWDRRRRGLESETARLKDELKQSQEMLEEMETEHNEKQAFGESLAQEKSVLLDAREASKVRIKELEEDMKTLTKRAVERETELERMKERVKRAGAQKNEEDSEKKSLQTKLEQTEGELRSLSKEFQVLRTSLAQRDTSVLQLQNSITTLTQKLTTAHRKEAENEATLKEMWSLRERLNMSERAAEGLKSDLNAMVAQRDHGQAELHQARLQAAQLTLQLADSSLAMREGRARWTQERQNLQRIAEKNHESLEKYNAEMQKMEERLQDERMERVKLEVELGREKDCNRVQLGETRRELQELKASLRVAQKEKEQILAEKQELMEYICQLEQKMGTMVRAKWSAAPIASTGRPGSALSDSEDENPEALQPLRPARPLGHYSLCEQGQSNFLLLAPPPSSPREAESCAVVINQPAPLSSPHQADADTLPHSSDSEEEADTLQCGRLSSEEERALLLPEHTATVIR
;
A
#
# COMPACT_ATOMS: atom_id res chain seq x y z
N MET A 1 -4.35 -43.36 49.72
CA MET A 1 -4.83 -43.01 48.36
C MET A 1 -6.03 -42.14 48.59
N GLU A 2 -5.91 -40.85 48.31
CA GLU A 2 -6.99 -39.91 48.49
C GLU A 2 -7.85 -39.94 47.23
N ASN A 3 -9.16 -40.09 47.38
CA ASN A 3 -10.07 -39.96 46.25
C ASN A 3 -10.14 -38.47 45.89
N THR A 4 -9.47 -38.08 44.81
CA THR A 4 -9.67 -36.77 44.19
C THR A 4 -11.08 -36.72 43.61
N TRP A 5 -12.04 -36.22 44.40
CA TRP A 5 -13.42 -36.10 43.98
C TRP A 5 -13.52 -35.24 42.72
N GLN A 6 -14.29 -35.72 41.73
CA GLN A 6 -14.43 -35.08 40.42
C GLN A 6 -15.07 -33.68 40.51
N VAL A 7 -15.84 -33.45 41.58
CA VAL A 7 -16.43 -32.17 41.96
C VAL A 7 -16.12 -31.92 43.44
N GLU A 8 -15.83 -30.67 43.84
CA GLU A 8 -15.56 -30.31 45.24
C GLU A 8 -16.49 -29.19 45.71
N PHE A 9 -17.24 -29.40 46.79
CA PHE A 9 -18.10 -28.37 47.36
C PHE A 9 -17.28 -27.30 48.11
N ARG A 10 -17.59 -26.02 47.87
CA ARG A 10 -16.89 -24.85 48.44
C ARG A 10 -17.79 -24.12 49.44
N ASN A 11 -17.18 -23.47 50.44
CA ASN A 11 -17.85 -22.58 51.39
C ASN A 11 -19.07 -23.19 52.09
N VAL A 12 -19.05 -24.50 52.34
CA VAL A 12 -20.15 -25.23 53.00
C VAL A 12 -20.14 -24.88 54.49
N GLY A 13 -21.13 -24.09 54.92
CA GLY A 13 -21.25 -23.64 56.31
C GLY A 13 -21.80 -24.73 57.22
N CYS A 14 -21.34 -24.77 58.47
CA CYS A 14 -21.76 -25.77 59.46
C CYS A 14 -23.27 -25.76 59.77
N SER A 15 -23.94 -24.64 59.48
CA SER A 15 -25.39 -24.49 59.63
C SER A 15 -25.98 -23.47 58.66
N TYR A 16 -27.18 -23.73 58.15
CA TYR A 16 -27.95 -22.82 57.30
C TYR A 16 -29.29 -22.42 57.92
N PHE A 17 -29.78 -21.22 57.60
CA PHE A 17 -31.05 -20.72 58.12
C PHE A 17 -32.24 -21.27 57.33
N PRO A 18 -33.21 -22.00 57.96
CA PRO A 18 -34.30 -22.68 57.25
C PRO A 18 -35.21 -21.78 56.39
N GLN A 19 -35.25 -20.48 56.67
CA GLN A 19 -36.11 -19.51 55.98
C GLN A 19 -35.35 -18.68 54.92
N SER A 20 -34.04 -18.86 54.80
CA SER A 20 -33.23 -18.27 53.72
C SER A 20 -33.12 -19.23 52.55
N ARG A 21 -32.82 -18.71 51.35
CA ARG A 21 -32.21 -19.54 50.31
C ARG A 21 -30.83 -20.02 50.78
N VAL A 22 -30.34 -21.12 50.22
CA VAL A 22 -28.97 -21.60 50.42
C VAL A 22 -28.23 -21.63 49.09
N ASP A 23 -27.13 -20.90 49.04
CA ASP A 23 -26.29 -20.73 47.87
C ASP A 23 -25.18 -21.79 47.96
N CYS A 24 -25.28 -22.82 47.11
CA CYS A 24 -24.42 -24.01 47.11
C CYS A 24 -23.32 -23.85 46.06
N HIS A 25 -22.09 -23.61 46.53
CA HIS A 25 -20.92 -23.43 45.68
C HIS A 25 -20.17 -24.74 45.48
N TYR A 26 -19.66 -24.98 44.28
CA TYR A 26 -18.80 -26.13 43.97
C TYR A 26 -17.82 -25.80 42.85
N THR A 27 -16.66 -26.46 42.86
CA THR A 27 -15.70 -26.46 41.76
C THR A 27 -15.88 -27.75 40.98
N LEU A 28 -16.19 -27.66 39.68
CA LEU A 28 -16.01 -28.76 38.74
C LEU A 28 -14.51 -28.87 38.45
N SER A 29 -13.92 -30.06 38.58
CA SER A 29 -12.53 -30.26 38.17
C SER A 29 -12.43 -30.52 36.68
N SER A 30 -11.24 -30.29 36.13
CA SER A 30 -10.76 -30.72 34.81
C SER A 30 -10.87 -32.24 34.54
N GLN A 31 -11.25 -33.05 35.53
CA GLN A 31 -11.53 -34.49 35.41
C GLN A 31 -13.05 -34.81 35.33
N HIS A 32 -13.92 -33.79 35.39
CA HIS A 32 -15.38 -33.93 35.28
C HIS A 32 -15.91 -33.20 34.03
N ASN A 33 -16.58 -33.94 33.15
CA ASN A 33 -17.34 -33.36 32.05
C ASN A 33 -18.78 -33.14 32.52
N TRP A 34 -19.17 -31.88 32.71
CA TRP A 34 -20.54 -31.51 33.11
C TRP A 34 -21.56 -31.82 32.01
N ALA A 35 -22.70 -32.38 32.40
CA ALA A 35 -23.87 -32.56 31.55
C ALA A 35 -25.09 -31.79 32.08
N SER A 36 -25.97 -31.34 31.17
CA SER A 36 -27.19 -30.58 31.50
C SER A 36 -28.23 -31.32 32.37
N ASN A 37 -28.01 -32.62 32.63
CA ASN A 37 -28.81 -33.46 33.51
C ASN A 37 -28.01 -34.02 34.71
N ASP A 38 -26.81 -33.50 34.97
CA ASP A 38 -26.15 -33.60 36.28
C ASP A 38 -26.96 -32.80 37.31
N TRP A 39 -26.98 -33.23 38.57
CA TRP A 39 -27.78 -32.58 39.61
C TRP A 39 -27.15 -32.69 40.99
N ILE A 40 -27.50 -31.72 41.85
CA ILE A 40 -27.07 -31.67 43.25
C ILE A 40 -28.31 -31.90 44.11
N GLY A 41 -28.30 -33.01 44.84
CA GLY A 41 -29.32 -33.33 45.83
C GLY A 41 -28.90 -32.87 47.22
N LEU A 42 -29.87 -32.41 48.00
CA LEU A 42 -29.75 -32.27 49.44
C LEU A 42 -30.21 -33.59 50.07
N PHE A 43 -29.29 -34.34 50.67
CA PHE A 43 -29.58 -35.61 51.32
C PHE A 43 -29.48 -35.47 52.83
N LYS A 44 -30.24 -36.29 53.56
CA LYS A 44 -30.02 -36.50 54.98
C LYS A 44 -28.85 -37.46 55.18
N VAL A 45 -27.96 -37.17 56.13
CA VAL A 45 -26.83 -38.06 56.45
C VAL A 45 -27.33 -39.46 56.80
N GLY A 46 -26.81 -40.48 56.11
CA GLY A 46 -27.20 -41.88 56.28
C GLY A 46 -28.23 -42.43 55.27
N CYS A 47 -28.62 -41.67 54.25
CA CYS A 47 -29.42 -42.20 53.13
C CYS A 47 -28.66 -43.30 52.35
N LEU A 48 -29.39 -44.31 51.86
CA LEU A 48 -28.81 -45.48 51.19
C LEU A 48 -29.05 -45.50 49.67
N SER A 49 -30.07 -44.81 49.17
CA SER A 49 -30.33 -44.64 47.75
C SER A 49 -30.15 -43.19 47.31
N VAL A 50 -29.67 -42.99 46.08
CA VAL A 50 -29.72 -41.70 45.36
C VAL A 50 -31.17 -41.20 45.20
N LYS A 51 -32.18 -42.07 45.35
CA LYS A 51 -33.61 -41.70 45.35
C LYS A 51 -34.11 -41.10 46.67
N ASP A 52 -33.32 -41.17 47.74
CA ASP A 52 -33.71 -40.72 49.09
C ASP A 52 -33.39 -39.23 49.34
N TYR A 53 -33.40 -38.39 48.30
CA TYR A 53 -33.11 -36.95 48.42
C TYR A 53 -34.26 -36.20 49.10
N HIS A 54 -33.94 -35.13 49.85
CA HIS A 54 -34.93 -34.23 50.43
C HIS A 54 -35.45 -33.23 49.38
N THR A 55 -34.51 -32.66 48.61
CA THR A 55 -34.77 -31.74 47.49
C THR A 55 -33.57 -31.79 46.55
N PHE A 56 -33.71 -31.27 45.33
CA PHE A 56 -32.63 -31.24 44.34
C PHE A 56 -32.69 -30.00 43.45
N VAL A 57 -31.55 -29.68 42.83
CA VAL A 57 -31.41 -28.69 41.76
C VAL A 57 -30.51 -29.26 40.66
N TRP A 58 -30.78 -28.91 39.40
CA TRP A 58 -29.87 -29.25 38.30
C TRP A 58 -28.54 -28.51 38.47
N ALA A 59 -27.43 -29.19 38.20
CA ALA A 59 -26.11 -28.59 38.24
C ALA A 59 -25.95 -27.65 37.04
N LEU A 60 -25.39 -26.46 37.27
CA LEU A 60 -25.15 -25.45 36.26
C LEU A 60 -23.65 -25.26 36.03
N ALA A 61 -23.26 -25.04 34.78
CA ALA A 61 -21.94 -24.55 34.42
C ALA A 61 -22.05 -23.11 33.85
N PRO A 62 -21.00 -22.27 33.96
CA PRO A 62 -20.93 -20.98 33.28
C PRO A 62 -21.07 -21.09 31.76
N ALA A 63 -21.56 -20.02 31.12
CA ALA A 63 -21.84 -20.00 29.68
C ALA A 63 -20.60 -20.12 28.78
N ASP A 64 -19.41 -19.96 29.35
CA ASP A 64 -18.08 -20.05 28.75
C ASP A 64 -17.35 -21.37 29.08
N TYR A 65 -17.98 -22.30 29.81
CA TYR A 65 -17.39 -23.59 30.20
C TYR A 65 -16.78 -24.35 28.99
N GLN A 66 -15.57 -24.84 29.19
CA GLN A 66 -14.84 -25.72 28.26
C GLN A 66 -14.46 -27.01 29.00
N GLU A 67 -14.53 -28.15 28.31
CA GLU A 67 -14.08 -29.44 28.88
C GLU A 67 -12.61 -29.37 29.29
N GLY A 68 -12.27 -29.96 30.43
CA GLY A 68 -10.90 -29.98 30.95
C GLY A 68 -10.43 -28.71 31.68
N MET A 69 -11.31 -27.76 32.00
CA MET A 69 -10.99 -26.64 32.89
C MET A 69 -11.60 -26.79 34.29
N ASP A 70 -10.87 -26.34 35.32
CA ASP A 70 -11.38 -26.22 36.69
C ASP A 70 -12.29 -24.98 36.79
N VAL A 71 -13.58 -25.16 37.09
CA VAL A 71 -14.59 -24.08 37.00
C VAL A 71 -15.47 -23.99 38.26
N ASN A 72 -15.53 -22.80 38.86
CA ASN A 72 -16.37 -22.51 40.02
C ASN A 72 -17.81 -22.20 39.61
N CYS A 73 -18.75 -22.89 40.24
CA CYS A 73 -20.18 -22.88 39.94
C CYS A 73 -21.00 -22.56 41.21
N CYS A 74 -22.26 -22.17 41.04
CA CYS A 74 -23.20 -21.92 42.13
C CYS A 74 -24.63 -22.31 41.74
N VAL A 75 -25.32 -23.04 42.62
CA VAL A 75 -26.75 -23.36 42.49
C VAL A 75 -27.50 -22.97 43.77
N HIS A 76 -28.79 -22.65 43.65
CA HIS A 76 -29.54 -21.97 44.71
C HIS A 76 -30.72 -22.82 45.18
N PHE A 77 -30.67 -23.34 46.40
CA PHE A 77 -31.79 -24.06 47.02
C PHE A 77 -32.79 -23.07 47.62
N GLN A 78 -34.04 -23.14 47.16
CA GLN A 78 -35.12 -22.24 47.61
C GLN A 78 -35.64 -22.63 48.99
N ALA A 79 -35.85 -21.64 49.86
CA ALA A 79 -36.26 -21.82 51.27
C ALA A 79 -37.50 -22.70 51.45
N SER A 80 -38.45 -22.65 50.52
CA SER A 80 -39.68 -23.46 50.52
C SER A 80 -39.46 -24.96 50.46
N TYR A 81 -38.28 -25.41 50.03
CA TYR A 81 -37.89 -26.82 49.88
C TYR A 81 -36.74 -27.23 50.81
N LEU A 82 -36.38 -26.40 51.78
CA LEU A 82 -35.35 -26.71 52.77
C LEU A 82 -35.92 -27.44 54.00
N PRO A 83 -35.11 -28.26 54.68
CA PRO A 83 -35.47 -28.85 55.95
C PRO A 83 -35.82 -27.79 57.01
N LYS A 84 -36.90 -28.03 57.73
CA LYS A 84 -37.26 -27.25 58.92
C LYS A 84 -36.24 -27.49 60.04
N THR A 85 -36.15 -26.54 60.97
CA THR A 85 -35.28 -26.59 62.15
C THR A 85 -35.30 -27.96 62.82
N SER A 86 -34.17 -28.67 62.78
CA SER A 86 -34.08 -30.05 63.28
C SER A 86 -32.66 -30.43 63.64
N SER A 87 -32.50 -31.35 64.61
CA SER A 87 -31.22 -31.96 64.98
C SER A 87 -30.83 -33.08 64.02
N GLN A 88 -30.95 -32.83 62.72
CA GLN A 88 -30.63 -33.79 61.66
C GLN A 88 -29.63 -33.12 60.74
N ASP A 89 -28.52 -33.80 60.50
CA ASP A 89 -27.49 -33.32 59.58
C ASP A 89 -27.81 -33.73 58.15
N TYR A 90 -27.45 -32.85 57.22
CA TYR A 90 -27.63 -32.98 55.79
C TYR A 90 -26.28 -32.80 55.08
N GLU A 91 -26.20 -33.34 53.87
CA GLU A 91 -25.07 -33.20 52.95
C GLU A 91 -25.58 -32.81 51.56
N PHE A 92 -24.80 -31.99 50.83
CA PHE A 92 -24.96 -31.87 49.40
C PHE A 92 -24.24 -33.05 48.73
N VAL A 93 -24.90 -33.65 47.75
CA VAL A 93 -24.38 -34.78 46.98
C VAL A 93 -24.48 -34.43 45.50
N TYR A 94 -23.38 -34.58 44.77
CA TYR A 94 -23.36 -34.38 43.31
C TYR A 94 -23.60 -35.72 42.61
N ILE A 95 -24.55 -35.75 41.68
CA ILE A 95 -24.91 -36.93 40.89
C ILE A 95 -24.83 -36.59 39.41
N ASP A 96 -24.17 -37.45 38.64
CA ASP A 96 -23.99 -37.25 37.21
C ASP A 96 -25.19 -37.73 36.37
N ALA A 97 -25.11 -37.47 35.06
CA ALA A 97 -26.05 -37.92 34.04
C ALA A 97 -26.29 -39.44 33.99
N LYS A 98 -25.42 -40.28 34.57
CA LYS A 98 -25.56 -41.74 34.67
C LYS A 98 -26.26 -42.17 35.96
N GLY A 99 -26.34 -41.29 36.97
CA GLY A 99 -26.85 -41.58 38.31
C GLY A 99 -25.77 -41.98 39.31
N GLU A 100 -24.49 -41.76 38.99
CA GLU A 100 -23.34 -42.06 39.85
C GLU A 100 -23.01 -40.85 40.76
N VAL A 101 -22.55 -41.11 41.99
CA VAL A 101 -22.25 -40.06 42.97
C VAL A 101 -20.79 -39.59 42.83
N CYS A 102 -20.60 -38.40 42.27
CA CYS A 102 -19.27 -37.82 42.02
C CYS A 102 -18.67 -37.09 43.22
N SER A 103 -19.48 -36.65 44.19
CA SER A 103 -19.01 -35.89 45.36
C SER A 103 -20.03 -35.83 46.52
N ARG A 104 -19.52 -35.53 47.73
CA ARG A 104 -20.29 -35.19 48.94
C ARG A 104 -19.66 -33.99 49.66
N SER A 105 -20.49 -33.14 50.26
CA SER A 105 -20.01 -32.03 51.10
C SER A 105 -19.62 -32.48 52.51
N SER A 106 -19.07 -31.55 53.29
CA SER A 106 -19.16 -31.62 54.76
C SER A 106 -20.62 -31.62 55.21
N THR A 107 -20.88 -32.17 56.39
CA THR A 107 -22.23 -32.26 56.97
C THR A 107 -22.64 -30.97 57.68
N PHE A 108 -23.89 -30.56 57.55
CA PHE A 108 -24.42 -29.32 58.13
C PHE A 108 -25.86 -29.47 58.62
N SER A 109 -26.28 -28.59 59.54
CA SER A 109 -27.63 -28.59 60.11
C SER A 109 -28.46 -27.38 59.67
N PHE A 110 -29.78 -27.46 59.84
CA PHE A 110 -30.69 -26.33 59.58
C PHE A 110 -31.18 -25.73 60.90
N CYS A 111 -30.72 -24.52 61.24
CA CYS A 111 -31.03 -23.86 62.52
C CYS A 111 -31.07 -22.34 62.44
N ALA A 112 -31.65 -21.70 63.47
CA ALA A 112 -31.63 -20.24 63.61
C ALA A 112 -30.26 -19.75 64.12
N PRO A 113 -29.72 -18.62 63.60
CA PRO A 113 -28.57 -17.96 64.21
C PRO A 113 -28.94 -17.46 65.61
N LYS A 114 -27.98 -17.49 66.54
CA LYS A 114 -28.14 -16.96 67.90
C LYS A 114 -27.98 -15.43 67.91
N PRO A 115 -28.64 -14.69 68.81
CA PRO A 115 -28.35 -13.27 69.06
C PRO A 115 -26.88 -13.03 69.40
N LEU A 116 -26.33 -11.89 68.98
CA LEU A 116 -24.90 -11.60 69.04
C LEU A 116 -24.52 -10.79 70.31
N GLU A 117 -24.82 -11.35 71.48
CA GLU A 117 -24.62 -10.71 72.80
C GLU A 117 -23.22 -10.97 73.40
N ASP A 118 -22.20 -11.10 72.55
CA ASP A 118 -20.78 -11.21 72.96
C ASP A 118 -20.16 -9.82 73.19
N LEU A 119 -19.95 -9.44 74.45
CA LEU A 119 -19.16 -8.27 74.83
C LEU A 119 -17.65 -8.59 74.78
N VAL A 120 -16.82 -7.61 74.41
CA VAL A 120 -15.37 -7.78 74.29
C VAL A 120 -14.64 -6.76 75.17
N THR A 121 -13.83 -7.26 76.10
CA THR A 121 -12.96 -6.45 76.97
C THR A 121 -11.64 -6.13 76.27
N PHE A 122 -11.29 -4.85 76.17
CA PHE A 122 -9.94 -4.40 75.82
C PHE A 122 -9.18 -3.95 77.08
N GLU A 123 -7.92 -4.35 77.19
CA GLU A 123 -6.95 -3.73 78.10
C GLU A 123 -6.16 -2.67 77.32
N GLU A 124 -6.12 -1.44 77.83
CA GLU A 124 -5.34 -0.33 77.26
C GLU A 124 -3.98 -0.26 77.98
N GLU A 125 -2.87 -0.49 77.26
CA GLU A 125 -1.54 -0.48 77.89
C GLU A 125 -1.12 0.94 78.32
N PRO A 126 -0.73 1.15 79.59
CA PRO A 126 -0.49 2.49 80.12
C PRO A 126 0.81 3.12 79.59
N HIS A 127 0.68 4.25 78.89
CA HIS A 127 1.80 5.13 78.56
C HIS A 127 2.32 5.90 79.79
N GLY A 128 3.07 5.20 80.66
CA GLY A 128 4.02 5.81 81.59
C GLY A 128 3.50 6.18 82.99
N GLU A 129 4.36 5.89 83.97
CA GLU A 129 4.26 6.26 85.40
C GLU A 129 3.16 5.55 86.23
N GLU A 130 3.29 5.63 87.55
CA GLU A 130 2.87 4.57 88.48
C GLU A 130 1.40 4.69 88.96
N GLY A 131 0.65 3.57 88.94
CA GLY A 131 -0.67 3.49 89.59
C GLY A 131 -1.75 2.71 88.84
N SER A 132 -1.42 1.56 88.23
CA SER A 132 -2.33 0.81 87.36
C SER A 132 -3.52 0.15 88.09
N THR A 133 -4.60 0.91 88.25
CA THR A 133 -5.95 0.32 88.13
C THR A 133 -6.24 0.16 86.64
N GLY A 134 -5.93 -1.02 86.09
CA GLY A 134 -6.21 -1.32 84.68
C GLY A 134 -7.71 -1.26 84.40
N MET A 135 -8.16 -0.20 83.72
CA MET A 135 -9.57 0.00 83.41
C MET A 135 -9.91 -0.74 82.12
N LEU A 136 -10.43 -1.96 82.23
CA LEU A 136 -10.84 -2.74 81.07
C LEU A 136 -12.00 -2.04 80.35
N LEU A 137 -11.76 -1.58 79.12
CA LEU A 137 -12.77 -0.94 78.30
C LEU A 137 -13.64 -2.03 77.66
N VAL A 138 -14.87 -2.17 78.15
CA VAL A 138 -15.87 -3.08 77.55
C VAL A 138 -16.48 -2.39 76.34
N VAL A 139 -15.92 -2.65 75.16
CA VAL A 139 -16.47 -2.11 73.90
C VAL A 139 -17.49 -3.11 73.35
N PRO A 140 -18.72 -2.69 72.99
CA PRO A 140 -19.65 -3.53 72.25
C PRO A 140 -18.98 -4.04 70.97
N ARG A 141 -18.99 -5.36 70.75
CA ARG A 141 -18.31 -6.01 69.61
C ARG A 141 -18.68 -5.41 68.25
N ALA A 142 -19.89 -4.86 68.13
CA ALA A 142 -20.36 -4.13 66.96
C ALA A 142 -19.52 -2.86 66.65
N GLU A 143 -19.16 -2.06 67.67
CA GLU A 143 -18.44 -0.79 67.50
C GLU A 143 -16.97 -1.01 67.10
N LEU A 144 -16.34 -2.03 67.69
CA LEU A 144 -14.99 -2.47 67.30
C LEU A 144 -14.97 -2.95 65.84
N LEU A 145 -15.94 -3.79 65.46
CA LEU A 145 -16.09 -4.28 64.08
C LEU A 145 -16.41 -3.15 63.10
N GLN A 146 -17.24 -2.17 63.49
CA GLN A 146 -17.53 -0.98 62.69
C GLN A 146 -16.29 -0.11 62.48
N SER A 147 -15.49 0.10 63.53
CA SER A 147 -14.24 0.86 63.46
C SER A 147 -13.23 0.19 62.54
N ARG A 148 -13.02 -1.13 62.69
CA ARG A 148 -12.13 -1.90 61.81
C ARG A 148 -12.65 -2.00 60.37
N LEU A 149 -13.96 -2.07 60.16
CA LEU A 149 -14.57 -2.00 58.83
C LEU A 149 -14.31 -0.63 58.16
N GLN A 150 -14.48 0.47 58.90
CA GLN A 150 -14.22 1.81 58.39
C GLN A 150 -12.74 2.04 58.06
N GLU A 151 -11.83 1.45 58.84
CA GLU A 151 -10.40 1.40 58.55
C GLU A 151 -10.11 0.62 57.27
N CYS A 152 -10.57 -0.63 57.13
CA CYS A 152 -10.35 -1.43 55.93
C CYS A 152 -11.02 -0.84 54.67
N LEU A 153 -12.11 -0.09 54.81
CA LEU A 153 -12.70 0.69 53.71
C LEU A 153 -11.82 1.87 53.29
N ARG A 154 -11.11 2.50 54.23
CA ARG A 154 -10.12 3.57 53.96
C ARG A 154 -8.87 3.00 53.29
N GLU A 155 -8.29 1.94 53.84
CA GLU A 155 -7.18 1.17 53.24
C GLU A 155 -7.50 0.80 51.79
N ARG A 156 -8.71 0.29 51.52
CA ARG A 156 -9.15 -0.07 50.16
C ARG A 156 -9.27 1.14 49.23
N ALA A 157 -9.70 2.29 49.72
CA ALA A 157 -9.80 3.52 48.92
C ALA A 157 -8.41 4.07 48.55
N GLU A 158 -7.48 4.08 49.51
CA GLU A 158 -6.09 4.51 49.31
C GLU A 158 -5.35 3.58 48.33
N LEU A 159 -5.54 2.26 48.47
CA LEU A 159 -4.98 1.26 47.54
C LEU A 159 -5.55 1.39 46.11
N LEU A 160 -6.86 1.64 45.96
CA LEU A 160 -7.47 1.89 44.65
C LEU A 160 -6.94 3.19 44.01
N GLN A 161 -6.77 4.26 44.79
CA GLN A 161 -6.20 5.51 44.31
C GLN A 161 -4.73 5.36 43.88
N ALA A 162 -3.94 4.58 44.64
CA ALA A 162 -2.57 4.22 44.26
C ALA A 162 -2.53 3.38 42.97
N GLN A 163 -3.41 2.39 42.84
CA GLN A 163 -3.52 1.56 41.63
C GLN A 163 -3.94 2.38 40.40
N GLU A 164 -4.83 3.36 40.56
CA GLU A 164 -5.17 4.32 39.50
C GLU A 164 -3.98 5.20 39.12
N ALA A 165 -3.20 5.69 40.09
CA ALA A 165 -2.02 6.51 39.83
C ALA A 165 -0.94 5.73 39.07
N GLU A 166 -0.69 4.48 39.47
CA GLU A 166 0.25 3.57 38.82
C GLU A 166 -0.20 3.22 37.39
N ASN A 167 -1.48 2.92 37.17
CA ASN A 167 -2.00 2.71 35.82
C ASN A 167 -1.82 3.95 34.93
N LYS A 168 -2.12 5.15 35.45
CA LYS A 168 -1.92 6.43 34.74
C LYS A 168 -0.43 6.78 34.52
N HIS A 169 0.49 6.22 35.30
CA HIS A 169 1.93 6.30 35.06
C HIS A 169 2.32 5.37 33.90
N ARG A 170 1.97 4.09 34.01
CA ARG A 170 2.25 3.05 33.02
C ARG A 170 1.65 3.35 31.64
N GLU A 171 0.49 4.00 31.57
CA GLU A 171 -0.11 4.49 30.32
C GLU A 171 0.74 5.59 29.67
N LYS A 172 1.24 6.56 30.45
CA LYS A 172 2.15 7.60 29.94
C LYS A 172 3.47 7.02 29.46
N GLU A 173 4.05 6.05 30.19
CA GLU A 173 5.26 5.35 29.74
C GLU A 173 5.04 4.61 28.41
N MET A 174 3.88 3.96 28.24
CA MET A 174 3.50 3.30 26.99
C MET A 174 3.32 4.30 25.83
N GLU A 175 2.74 5.48 26.09
CA GLU A 175 2.69 6.56 25.10
C GLU A 175 4.07 7.15 24.77
N ASP A 176 4.89 7.42 25.79
CA ASP A 176 6.24 7.98 25.64
C ASP A 176 7.10 7.02 24.82
N TYR A 177 7.04 5.72 25.13
CA TYR A 177 7.67 4.65 24.36
C TYR A 177 7.15 4.60 22.92
N LYS A 178 5.82 4.72 22.70
CA LYS A 178 5.24 4.78 21.35
C LYS A 178 5.74 6.01 20.57
N ARG A 179 5.70 7.20 21.18
CA ARG A 179 6.15 8.48 20.59
C ARG A 179 7.65 8.44 20.27
N ALA A 180 8.46 7.82 21.13
CA ALA A 180 9.89 7.56 20.89
C ALA A 180 10.11 6.55 19.74
N ARG A 181 9.38 5.43 19.72
CA ARG A 181 9.45 4.42 18.65
C ARG A 181 9.11 5.02 17.29
N GLU A 182 8.03 5.80 17.20
CA GLU A 182 7.67 6.51 15.98
C GLU A 182 8.74 7.52 15.55
N ALA A 183 9.40 8.21 16.49
CA ALA A 183 10.51 9.11 16.18
C ALA A 183 11.73 8.37 15.62
N TRP A 184 12.08 7.21 16.20
CA TRP A 184 13.10 6.31 15.67
C TRP A 184 12.73 5.78 14.29
N ASP A 185 11.49 5.35 14.07
CA ASP A 185 11.01 4.86 12.77
C ASP A 185 10.99 5.98 11.71
N ARG A 186 10.65 7.22 12.09
CA ARG A 186 10.79 8.42 11.23
C ARG A 186 12.26 8.68 10.87
N ARG A 187 13.18 8.61 11.85
CA ARG A 187 14.63 8.80 11.60
C ARG A 187 15.23 7.69 10.73
N ARG A 188 14.80 6.43 10.93
CA ARG A 188 15.24 5.30 10.10
C ARG A 188 14.82 5.49 8.65
N ARG A 189 13.54 5.81 8.38
CA ARG A 189 13.07 6.11 7.01
C ARG A 189 13.79 7.27 6.35
N GLY A 190 14.16 8.30 7.11
CA GLY A 190 15.00 9.39 6.61
C GLY A 190 16.38 8.92 6.16
N LEU A 191 17.05 8.10 6.98
CA LEU A 191 18.36 7.52 6.63
C LEU A 191 18.29 6.48 5.50
N GLU A 192 17.21 5.69 5.44
CA GLU A 192 16.93 4.74 4.35
C GLU A 192 16.73 5.50 3.02
N SER A 193 15.99 6.61 3.03
CA SER A 193 15.77 7.47 1.85
C SER A 193 17.05 8.17 1.39
N GLU A 194 17.86 8.67 2.32
CA GLU A 194 19.18 9.25 2.03
C GLU A 194 20.14 8.19 1.47
N THR A 195 20.13 6.98 2.02
CA THR A 195 20.93 5.84 1.53
C THR A 195 20.49 5.37 0.14
N ALA A 196 19.20 5.46 -0.19
CA ALA A 196 18.70 5.22 -1.53
C ALA A 196 19.20 6.30 -2.50
N ARG A 197 19.00 7.59 -2.17
CA ARG A 197 19.46 8.70 -3.02
C ARG A 197 20.96 8.63 -3.32
N LEU A 198 21.79 8.39 -2.30
CA LEU A 198 23.25 8.27 -2.47
C LEU A 198 23.66 7.05 -3.32
N LYS A 199 22.85 5.98 -3.36
CA LYS A 199 23.06 4.83 -4.27
C LYS A 199 22.65 5.15 -5.70
N ASP A 200 21.55 5.88 -5.88
CA ASP A 200 21.09 6.31 -7.20
C ASP A 200 22.05 7.35 -7.81
N GLU A 201 22.56 8.29 -7.01
CA GLU A 201 23.62 9.24 -7.37
C GLU A 201 24.93 8.51 -7.72
N LEU A 202 25.35 7.52 -6.92
CA LEU A 202 26.53 6.69 -7.23
C LEU A 202 26.34 5.92 -8.54
N LYS A 203 25.19 5.28 -8.73
CA LYS A 203 24.88 4.51 -9.95
C LYS A 203 24.89 5.41 -11.19
N GLN A 204 24.27 6.59 -11.12
CA GLN A 204 24.34 7.60 -12.20
C GLN A 204 25.79 8.01 -12.48
N SER A 205 26.62 8.21 -11.45
CA SER A 205 28.05 8.53 -11.67
C SER A 205 28.85 7.38 -12.30
N GLN A 206 28.46 6.12 -12.05
CA GLN A 206 29.05 4.95 -12.69
C GLN A 206 28.62 4.83 -14.15
N GLU A 207 27.32 4.98 -14.44
CA GLU A 207 26.77 4.98 -15.81
C GLU A 207 27.40 6.11 -16.66
N MET A 208 27.57 7.31 -16.10
CA MET A 208 28.28 8.41 -16.78
C MET A 208 29.78 8.13 -17.01
N LEU A 209 30.44 7.36 -16.14
CA LEU A 209 31.84 6.96 -16.32
C LEU A 209 31.97 5.88 -17.39
N GLU A 210 31.08 4.89 -17.39
CA GLU A 210 31.01 3.85 -18.43
C GLU A 210 30.70 4.47 -19.81
N GLU A 211 29.75 5.41 -19.90
CA GLU A 211 29.46 6.15 -21.14
C GLU A 211 30.70 6.91 -21.63
N MET A 212 31.37 7.68 -20.76
CA MET A 212 32.60 8.40 -21.10
C MET A 212 33.78 7.48 -21.48
N GLU A 213 33.87 6.28 -20.89
CA GLU A 213 34.86 5.27 -21.27
C GLU A 213 34.55 4.65 -22.64
N THR A 214 33.28 4.33 -22.93
CA THR A 214 32.88 3.88 -24.28
C THR A 214 33.14 4.95 -25.34
N GLU A 215 32.76 6.21 -25.09
CA GLU A 215 33.10 7.33 -25.97
C GLU A 215 34.62 7.46 -26.19
N HIS A 216 35.43 7.29 -25.13
CA HIS A 216 36.89 7.35 -25.25
C HIS A 216 37.42 6.21 -26.14
N ASN A 217 36.93 5.00 -25.92
CA ASN A 217 37.37 3.81 -26.65
C ASN A 217 36.93 3.85 -28.12
N GLU A 218 35.75 4.37 -28.44
CA GLU A 218 35.31 4.64 -29.82
C GLU A 218 36.19 5.71 -30.50
N LYS A 219 36.49 6.81 -29.81
CA LYS A 219 37.37 7.87 -30.32
C LYS A 219 38.80 7.37 -30.54
N GLN A 220 39.29 6.48 -29.68
CA GLN A 220 40.58 5.81 -29.85
C GLN A 220 40.56 4.86 -31.07
N ALA A 221 39.58 3.95 -31.16
CA ALA A 221 39.46 3.01 -32.28
C ALA A 221 39.30 3.73 -33.63
N PHE A 222 38.53 4.82 -33.67
CA PHE A 222 38.44 5.70 -34.85
C PHE A 222 39.79 6.36 -35.18
N GLY A 223 40.51 6.84 -34.17
CA GLY A 223 41.86 7.40 -34.34
C GLY A 223 42.89 6.38 -34.87
N GLU A 224 42.83 5.14 -34.39
CA GLU A 224 43.67 4.02 -34.86
C GLU A 224 43.32 3.63 -36.30
N SER A 225 42.03 3.50 -36.63
CA SER A 225 41.55 3.26 -37.99
C SER A 225 42.00 4.35 -38.97
N LEU A 226 41.86 5.63 -38.58
CA LEU A 226 42.28 6.77 -39.38
C LEU A 226 43.81 6.84 -39.54
N ALA A 227 44.58 6.45 -38.52
CA ALA A 227 46.03 6.33 -38.61
C ALA A 227 46.45 5.20 -39.58
N GLN A 228 45.73 4.07 -39.58
CA GLN A 228 45.99 2.95 -40.48
C GLN A 228 45.60 3.28 -41.94
N GLU A 229 44.44 3.89 -42.19
CA GLU A 229 44.06 4.40 -43.52
C GLU A 229 45.12 5.39 -44.04
N LYS A 230 45.56 6.33 -43.20
CA LYS A 230 46.62 7.28 -43.53
C LYS A 230 47.94 6.59 -43.87
N SER A 231 48.29 5.47 -43.22
CA SER A 231 49.47 4.68 -43.62
C SER A 231 49.28 4.07 -45.01
N VAL A 232 48.17 3.37 -45.25
CA VAL A 232 47.88 2.75 -46.56
C VAL A 232 47.87 3.78 -47.69
N LEU A 233 47.32 4.98 -47.45
CA LEU A 233 47.34 6.09 -48.41
C LEU A 233 48.75 6.67 -48.64
N LEU A 234 49.62 6.68 -47.63
CA LEU A 234 51.02 7.06 -47.79
C LEU A 234 51.79 6.01 -48.59
N ASP A 235 51.62 4.73 -48.27
CA ASP A 235 52.28 3.62 -48.96
C ASP A 235 51.84 3.55 -50.44
N ALA A 236 50.54 3.68 -50.71
CA ALA A 236 49.99 3.78 -52.07
C ALA A 236 50.51 5.03 -52.84
N ARG A 237 50.71 6.16 -52.14
CA ARG A 237 51.28 7.38 -52.72
C ARG A 237 52.76 7.21 -53.07
N GLU A 238 53.57 6.58 -52.22
CA GLU A 238 54.97 6.31 -52.53
C GLU A 238 55.11 5.25 -53.64
N ALA A 239 54.26 4.21 -53.66
CA ALA A 239 54.18 3.25 -54.76
C ALA A 239 53.80 3.93 -56.09
N SER A 240 52.82 4.84 -56.08
CA SER A 240 52.44 5.65 -57.25
C SER A 240 53.59 6.54 -57.73
N LYS A 241 54.32 7.21 -56.82
CA LYS A 241 55.53 7.98 -57.15
C LYS A 241 56.64 7.12 -57.78
N VAL A 242 56.86 5.90 -57.29
CA VAL A 242 57.81 4.96 -57.90
C VAL A 242 57.34 4.60 -59.31
N ARG A 243 56.06 4.25 -59.49
CA ARG A 243 55.50 3.91 -60.80
C ARG A 243 55.55 5.08 -61.79
N ILE A 244 55.38 6.32 -61.33
CA ILE A 244 55.56 7.53 -62.17
C ILE A 244 57.02 7.64 -62.64
N LYS A 245 58.01 7.44 -61.76
CA LYS A 245 59.44 7.47 -62.16
C LYS A 245 59.79 6.39 -63.17
N GLU A 246 59.29 5.16 -62.98
CA GLU A 246 59.44 4.06 -63.95
C GLU A 246 58.88 4.46 -65.32
N LEU A 247 57.66 5.01 -65.37
CA LEU A 247 57.02 5.46 -66.61
C LEU A 247 57.74 6.65 -67.25
N GLU A 248 58.30 7.57 -66.48
CA GLU A 248 59.16 8.63 -67.01
C GLU A 248 60.46 8.06 -67.63
N GLU A 249 61.06 7.03 -67.01
CA GLU A 249 62.26 6.36 -67.53
C GLU A 249 61.94 5.56 -68.80
N ASP A 250 60.83 4.83 -68.84
CA ASP A 250 60.30 4.21 -70.05
C ASP A 250 60.06 5.24 -71.16
N MET A 251 59.42 6.38 -70.85
CA MET A 251 59.24 7.47 -71.82
C MET A 251 60.58 8.04 -72.32
N LYS A 252 61.58 8.21 -71.45
CA LYS A 252 62.93 8.64 -71.85
C LYS A 252 63.58 7.62 -72.80
N THR A 253 63.49 6.31 -72.51
CA THR A 253 64.04 5.26 -73.41
C THR A 253 63.25 5.09 -74.71
N LEU A 254 61.93 5.29 -74.70
CA LEU A 254 61.09 5.24 -75.91
C LEU A 254 61.34 6.46 -76.80
N THR A 255 61.47 7.66 -76.21
CA THR A 255 61.83 8.88 -76.95
C THR A 255 63.21 8.73 -77.61
N LYS A 256 64.19 8.19 -76.88
CA LYS A 256 65.51 7.88 -77.46
C LYS A 256 65.41 6.90 -78.64
N ARG A 257 64.67 5.79 -78.47
CA ARG A 257 64.43 4.79 -79.53
C ARG A 257 63.68 5.35 -80.74
N ALA A 258 62.77 6.31 -80.53
CA ALA A 258 62.06 7.01 -81.60
C ALA A 258 63.01 7.91 -82.42
N VAL A 259 63.88 8.69 -81.75
CA VAL A 259 64.91 9.51 -82.41
C VAL A 259 65.94 8.63 -83.15
N GLU A 260 66.37 7.52 -82.54
CA GLU A 260 67.24 6.54 -83.20
C GLU A 260 66.59 6.04 -84.51
N ARG A 261 65.33 5.60 -84.45
CA ARG A 261 64.53 5.18 -85.63
C ARG A 261 64.31 6.27 -86.67
N GLU A 262 64.10 7.52 -86.25
CA GLU A 262 63.95 8.65 -87.17
C GLU A 262 65.27 8.92 -87.94
N THR A 263 66.42 8.86 -87.27
CA THR A 263 67.71 8.96 -87.96
C THR A 263 67.99 7.75 -88.86
N GLU A 264 67.50 6.55 -88.54
CA GLU A 264 67.55 5.38 -89.44
C GLU A 264 66.68 5.59 -90.69
N LEU A 265 65.50 6.19 -90.54
CA LEU A 265 64.61 6.56 -91.64
C LEU A 265 65.22 7.62 -92.55
N GLU A 266 65.89 8.66 -92.03
CA GLU A 266 66.63 9.60 -92.87
C GLU A 266 67.79 8.93 -93.62
N ARG A 267 68.60 8.10 -92.95
CA ARG A 267 69.62 7.26 -93.61
C ARG A 267 69.03 6.29 -94.64
N MET A 268 67.74 5.94 -94.55
CA MET A 268 67.02 5.19 -95.59
C MET A 268 66.58 6.11 -96.75
N LYS A 269 65.97 7.27 -96.45
CA LYS A 269 65.57 8.27 -97.47
C LYS A 269 66.75 8.72 -98.32
N GLU A 270 67.94 8.90 -97.75
CA GLU A 270 69.17 9.18 -98.50
C GLU A 270 69.59 8.05 -99.43
N ARG A 271 69.46 6.78 -99.01
CA ARG A 271 69.74 5.61 -99.86
C ARG A 271 68.74 5.53 -101.02
N VAL A 272 67.45 5.79 -100.75
CA VAL A 272 66.40 5.86 -101.78
C VAL A 272 66.65 7.01 -102.77
N LYS A 273 67.05 8.20 -102.29
CA LYS A 273 67.46 9.32 -103.17
C LYS A 273 68.62 8.94 -104.09
N ARG A 274 69.65 8.25 -103.56
CA ARG A 274 70.79 7.76 -104.36
C ARG A 274 70.39 6.72 -105.41
N ALA A 275 69.58 5.72 -105.03
CA ALA A 275 69.05 4.74 -105.99
C ALA A 275 68.15 5.38 -107.06
N GLY A 276 67.36 6.40 -106.70
CA GLY A 276 66.55 7.17 -107.63
C GLY A 276 67.37 7.97 -108.64
N ALA A 277 68.52 8.51 -108.23
CA ALA A 277 69.46 9.16 -109.16
C ALA A 277 70.06 8.16 -110.16
N GLN A 278 70.51 6.99 -109.67
CA GLN A 278 71.09 5.92 -110.51
C GLN A 278 70.09 5.41 -111.57
N LYS A 279 68.81 5.22 -111.20
CA LYS A 279 67.77 4.85 -112.17
C LYS A 279 67.55 5.90 -113.27
N ASN A 280 67.65 7.19 -112.93
CA ASN A 280 67.48 8.25 -113.94
C ASN A 280 68.61 8.25 -114.99
N GLU A 281 69.79 7.73 -114.64
CA GLU A 281 70.92 7.53 -115.55
C GLU A 281 70.63 6.35 -116.51
N GLU A 282 70.15 5.21 -116.00
CA GLU A 282 69.68 4.07 -116.81
C GLU A 282 68.53 4.44 -117.77
N ASP A 283 67.53 5.22 -117.31
CA ASP A 283 66.44 5.75 -118.14
C ASP A 283 66.93 6.81 -119.16
N SER A 284 68.17 7.30 -119.05
CA SER A 284 68.83 8.16 -120.06
C SER A 284 69.57 7.32 -121.11
N GLU A 285 70.29 6.27 -120.71
CA GLU A 285 70.93 5.32 -121.63
C GLU A 285 69.90 4.65 -122.55
N LYS A 286 68.76 4.25 -121.98
CA LYS A 286 67.61 3.67 -122.70
C LYS A 286 67.11 4.56 -123.84
N LYS A 287 67.09 5.88 -123.66
CA LYS A 287 66.71 6.84 -124.72
C LYS A 287 67.75 6.90 -125.84
N SER A 288 69.04 6.68 -125.54
CA SER A 288 70.11 6.59 -126.54
C SER A 288 70.08 5.32 -127.40
N LEU A 289 69.35 4.29 -126.96
CA LEU A 289 69.10 3.06 -127.73
C LEU A 289 67.85 3.20 -128.61
N GLN A 290 66.83 3.92 -128.15
CA GLN A 290 65.60 4.11 -128.92
C GLN A 290 65.82 4.92 -130.20
N THR A 291 66.64 5.97 -130.19
CA THR A 291 66.99 6.73 -131.40
C THR A 291 67.82 5.93 -132.42
N LYS A 292 68.55 4.89 -131.97
CA LYS A 292 69.27 3.97 -132.87
C LYS A 292 68.34 3.00 -133.58
N LEU A 293 67.19 2.66 -132.97
CA LEU A 293 66.16 1.82 -133.60
C LEU A 293 65.48 2.57 -134.76
N GLU A 294 65.06 3.80 -134.52
CA GLU A 294 64.40 4.67 -135.51
C GLU A 294 65.27 4.93 -136.76
N GLN A 295 66.60 4.91 -136.59
CA GLN A 295 67.56 5.02 -137.70
C GLN A 295 67.55 3.76 -138.61
N THR A 296 67.36 2.55 -138.06
CA THR A 296 67.32 1.30 -138.84
C THR A 296 66.01 1.08 -139.58
N GLU A 297 64.88 1.59 -139.07
CA GLU A 297 63.58 1.48 -139.74
C GLU A 297 63.49 2.33 -141.03
N GLY A 298 64.38 3.31 -141.20
CA GLY A 298 64.44 4.14 -142.41
C GLY A 298 64.79 3.35 -143.67
N GLU A 299 65.71 2.39 -143.56
CA GLU A 299 66.25 1.64 -144.70
C GLU A 299 65.26 0.59 -145.21
N LEU A 300 64.52 -0.05 -144.29
CA LEU A 300 63.52 -1.07 -144.59
C LEU A 300 62.31 -0.56 -145.42
N ARG A 301 62.05 0.75 -145.40
CA ARG A 301 60.91 1.39 -146.10
C ARG A 301 61.14 1.61 -147.60
N SER A 302 62.35 1.37 -148.12
CA SER A 302 62.65 1.45 -149.56
C SER A 302 62.19 0.21 -150.33
N LEU A 303 62.55 -0.98 -149.81
CA LEU A 303 62.38 -2.28 -150.47
C LEU A 303 60.92 -2.79 -150.45
N SER A 304 60.06 -2.24 -149.59
CA SER A 304 58.65 -2.66 -149.44
C SER A 304 57.71 -2.23 -150.59
N LYS A 305 58.20 -1.50 -151.61
CA LYS A 305 57.33 -1.01 -152.71
C LYS A 305 57.11 -2.01 -153.84
N GLU A 306 57.95 -3.04 -153.99
CA GLU A 306 57.94 -3.90 -155.19
C GLU A 306 56.99 -5.12 -155.08
N PHE A 307 56.56 -5.50 -153.87
CA PHE A 307 55.75 -6.71 -153.65
C PHE A 307 54.21 -6.50 -153.69
N GLN A 308 53.72 -5.28 -153.92
CA GLN A 308 52.28 -4.97 -153.81
C GLN A 308 51.44 -5.33 -155.06
N VAL A 309 52.03 -5.94 -156.09
CA VAL A 309 51.37 -6.22 -157.39
C VAL A 309 50.70 -7.61 -157.44
N LEU A 310 51.02 -8.54 -156.52
CA LEU A 310 50.52 -9.93 -156.54
C LEU A 310 49.75 -10.33 -155.26
N ARG A 311 48.67 -9.59 -154.93
CA ARG A 311 47.72 -10.02 -153.89
C ARG A 311 46.23 -9.82 -154.20
N THR A 312 45.89 -9.67 -155.48
CA THR A 312 44.52 -9.47 -156.00
C THR A 312 43.82 -10.77 -156.45
N SER A 313 44.00 -11.88 -155.70
CA SER A 313 43.27 -13.13 -155.97
C SER A 313 43.11 -14.03 -154.73
N LEU A 314 42.18 -13.67 -153.83
CA LEU A 314 41.64 -14.60 -152.81
C LEU A 314 40.17 -14.27 -152.45
N ALA A 315 39.37 -13.88 -153.44
CA ALA A 315 37.97 -13.49 -153.25
C ALA A 315 36.99 -14.63 -153.60
N GLN A 316 36.97 -15.71 -152.80
CA GLN A 316 35.93 -16.77 -152.87
C GLN A 316 35.97 -17.75 -151.68
N ARG A 317 35.41 -17.39 -150.50
CA ARG A 317 34.98 -18.41 -149.50
C ARG A 317 33.92 -18.02 -148.45
N ASP A 318 33.16 -16.95 -148.66
CA ASP A 318 32.09 -16.55 -147.73
C ASP A 318 30.81 -17.40 -147.92
N THR A 319 30.73 -18.55 -147.26
CA THR A 319 29.47 -19.36 -147.22
C THR A 319 29.28 -20.19 -145.94
N SER A 320 30.10 -19.99 -144.90
CA SER A 320 29.98 -20.67 -143.60
C SER A 320 29.69 -19.74 -142.41
N VAL A 321 29.72 -18.43 -142.59
CA VAL A 321 29.67 -17.43 -141.51
C VAL A 321 28.27 -17.28 -140.89
N LEU A 322 27.20 -17.34 -141.69
CA LEU A 322 25.82 -17.05 -141.22
C LEU A 322 25.29 -18.05 -140.18
N GLN A 323 25.65 -19.34 -140.26
CA GLN A 323 25.13 -20.35 -139.33
C GLN A 323 25.63 -20.15 -137.89
N LEU A 324 26.84 -19.58 -137.72
CA LEU A 324 27.37 -19.22 -136.41
C LEU A 324 26.65 -17.99 -135.82
N GLN A 325 26.26 -17.01 -136.64
CA GLN A 325 25.56 -15.80 -136.19
C GLN A 325 24.18 -16.09 -135.58
N ASN A 326 23.40 -17.00 -136.17
CA ASN A 326 22.10 -17.42 -135.61
C ASN A 326 22.24 -18.21 -134.28
N SER A 327 23.34 -18.94 -134.12
CA SER A 327 23.67 -19.65 -132.88
C SER A 327 24.04 -18.66 -131.76
N ILE A 328 24.86 -17.65 -132.08
CA ILE A 328 25.29 -16.60 -131.15
C ILE A 328 24.09 -15.77 -130.67
N THR A 329 23.25 -15.26 -131.59
CA THR A 329 22.08 -14.43 -131.24
C THR A 329 21.09 -15.15 -130.32
N THR A 330 20.85 -16.45 -130.54
CA THR A 330 20.00 -17.29 -129.69
C THR A 330 20.58 -17.44 -128.27
N LEU A 331 21.90 -17.58 -128.14
CA LEU A 331 22.57 -17.63 -126.84
C LEU A 331 22.58 -16.26 -126.14
N THR A 332 22.78 -15.17 -126.88
CA THR A 332 22.70 -13.80 -126.35
C THR A 332 21.30 -13.49 -125.79
N GLN A 333 20.22 -13.88 -126.47
CA GLN A 333 18.86 -13.70 -125.93
C GLN A 333 18.61 -14.55 -124.67
N LYS A 334 19.12 -15.78 -124.61
CA LYS A 334 19.03 -16.58 -123.37
C LYS A 334 19.80 -15.91 -122.23
N LEU A 335 21.00 -15.40 -122.49
CA LEU A 335 21.82 -14.68 -121.50
C LEU A 335 21.13 -13.40 -120.98
N THR A 336 20.53 -12.58 -121.85
CA THR A 336 19.80 -11.38 -121.40
C THR A 336 18.52 -11.73 -120.61
N THR A 337 17.82 -12.81 -120.97
CA THR A 337 16.69 -13.29 -120.14
C THR A 337 17.12 -13.87 -118.79
N ALA A 338 18.33 -14.42 -118.70
CA ALA A 338 18.92 -14.86 -117.44
C ALA A 338 19.28 -13.67 -116.55
N HIS A 339 20.02 -12.68 -117.07
CA HIS A 339 20.38 -11.47 -116.32
C HIS A 339 19.15 -10.64 -115.90
N ARG A 340 18.06 -10.62 -116.69
CA ARG A 340 16.80 -9.99 -116.24
C ARG A 340 16.23 -10.69 -115.01
N LYS A 341 16.17 -12.04 -115.01
CA LYS A 341 15.71 -12.82 -113.86
C LYS A 341 16.66 -12.70 -112.65
N GLU A 342 17.96 -12.58 -112.90
CA GLU A 342 18.98 -12.34 -111.89
C GLU A 342 18.75 -10.99 -111.18
N ALA A 343 18.50 -9.92 -111.95
CA ALA A 343 18.15 -8.60 -111.41
C ALA A 343 16.79 -8.59 -110.67
N GLU A 344 15.80 -9.35 -111.15
CA GLU A 344 14.49 -9.52 -110.49
C GLU A 344 14.62 -10.30 -109.15
N ASN A 345 15.49 -11.31 -109.11
CA ASN A 345 15.85 -12.02 -107.88
C ASN A 345 16.65 -11.11 -106.92
N GLU A 346 17.57 -10.28 -107.42
CA GLU A 346 18.33 -9.33 -106.62
C GLU A 346 17.43 -8.24 -106.02
N ALA A 347 16.42 -7.77 -106.77
CA ALA A 347 15.41 -6.83 -106.31
C ALA A 347 14.53 -7.43 -105.20
N THR A 348 13.97 -8.61 -105.41
CA THR A 348 13.14 -9.30 -104.40
C THR A 348 13.93 -9.70 -103.15
N LEU A 349 15.23 -10.00 -103.27
CA LEU A 349 16.12 -10.16 -102.11
C LEU A 349 16.28 -8.84 -101.33
N LYS A 350 16.51 -7.71 -102.00
CA LYS A 350 16.59 -6.38 -101.36
C LYS A 350 15.28 -6.00 -100.67
N GLU A 351 14.14 -6.29 -101.29
CA GLU A 351 12.81 -6.12 -100.67
C GLU A 351 12.65 -7.00 -99.43
N MET A 352 13.04 -8.27 -99.49
CA MET A 352 12.95 -9.20 -98.35
C MET A 352 13.88 -8.79 -97.19
N TRP A 353 15.09 -8.28 -97.46
CA TRP A 353 15.93 -7.61 -96.45
C TRP A 353 15.25 -6.38 -95.85
N SER A 354 14.60 -5.52 -96.66
CA SER A 354 13.88 -4.34 -96.17
C SER A 354 12.64 -4.68 -95.31
N LEU A 355 12.02 -5.84 -95.56
CA LEU A 355 10.93 -6.37 -94.76
C LEU A 355 11.46 -6.97 -93.47
N ARG A 356 12.59 -7.70 -93.54
CA ARG A 356 13.25 -8.29 -92.38
C ARG A 356 13.69 -7.22 -91.38
N GLU A 357 14.32 -6.14 -91.84
CA GLU A 357 14.74 -5.09 -90.89
C GLU A 357 13.58 -4.26 -90.36
N ARG A 358 12.49 -4.08 -91.13
CA ARG A 358 11.24 -3.50 -90.58
C ARG A 358 10.60 -4.39 -89.52
N LEU A 359 10.63 -5.71 -89.70
CA LEU A 359 10.19 -6.66 -88.68
C LEU A 359 11.07 -6.56 -87.44
N ASN A 360 12.40 -6.66 -87.59
CA ASN A 360 13.36 -6.54 -86.49
C ASN A 360 13.17 -5.22 -85.71
N MET A 361 12.92 -4.10 -86.40
CA MET A 361 12.63 -2.80 -85.77
C MET A 361 11.28 -2.79 -85.03
N SER A 362 10.26 -3.46 -85.57
CA SER A 362 8.96 -3.60 -84.90
C SER A 362 9.02 -4.52 -83.68
N GLU A 363 9.84 -5.57 -83.72
CA GLU A 363 10.10 -6.47 -82.60
C GLU A 363 10.78 -5.71 -81.45
N ARG A 364 11.89 -5.00 -81.73
CA ARG A 364 12.58 -4.14 -80.75
C ARG A 364 11.66 -3.07 -80.15
N ALA A 365 10.74 -2.50 -80.94
CA ALA A 365 9.76 -1.52 -80.45
C ALA A 365 8.71 -2.16 -79.52
N ALA A 366 8.25 -3.38 -79.83
CA ALA A 366 7.34 -4.13 -78.97
C ALA A 366 8.04 -4.62 -77.67
N GLU A 367 9.32 -4.99 -77.74
CA GLU A 367 10.15 -5.30 -76.58
C GLU A 367 10.36 -4.09 -75.68
N GLY A 368 10.60 -2.91 -76.26
CA GLY A 368 10.64 -1.62 -75.54
C GLY A 368 9.33 -1.35 -74.79
N LEU A 369 8.19 -1.37 -75.49
CA LEU A 369 6.87 -1.17 -74.87
C LEU A 369 6.54 -2.21 -73.78
N LYS A 370 7.01 -3.46 -73.93
CA LYS A 370 6.91 -4.50 -72.90
C LYS A 370 7.79 -4.19 -71.67
N SER A 371 9.00 -3.69 -71.90
CA SER A 371 9.90 -3.24 -70.82
C SER A 371 9.29 -2.05 -70.05
N ASP A 372 8.75 -1.06 -70.77
CA ASP A 372 8.09 0.11 -70.19
C ASP A 372 6.85 -0.31 -69.38
N LEU A 373 6.02 -1.21 -69.92
CA LEU A 373 4.86 -1.75 -69.20
C LEU A 373 5.27 -2.49 -67.92
N ASN A 374 6.32 -3.31 -67.97
CA ASN A 374 6.86 -3.99 -66.79
C ASN A 374 7.38 -2.99 -65.75
N ALA A 375 8.06 -1.92 -66.17
CA ALA A 375 8.54 -0.86 -65.28
C ALA A 375 7.37 -0.10 -64.62
N MET A 376 6.32 0.23 -65.37
CA MET A 376 5.10 0.86 -64.84
C MET A 376 4.35 -0.04 -63.85
N VAL A 377 4.33 -1.37 -64.08
CA VAL A 377 3.77 -2.35 -63.13
C VAL A 377 4.62 -2.41 -61.86
N ALA A 378 5.94 -2.49 -61.97
CA ALA A 378 6.84 -2.48 -60.82
C ALA A 378 6.71 -1.18 -59.99
N GLN A 379 6.57 -0.03 -60.65
CA GLN A 379 6.33 1.26 -59.98
C GLN A 379 4.97 1.31 -59.27
N ARG A 380 3.91 0.77 -59.89
CA ARG A 380 2.58 0.62 -59.26
C ARG A 380 2.67 -0.23 -58.01
N ASP A 381 3.34 -1.38 -58.09
CA ASP A 381 3.39 -2.37 -57.02
C ASP A 381 4.24 -1.88 -55.84
N HIS A 382 5.35 -1.17 -56.13
CA HIS A 382 6.12 -0.43 -55.14
C HIS A 382 5.26 0.62 -54.43
N GLY A 383 4.55 1.48 -55.17
CA GLY A 383 3.66 2.50 -54.59
C GLY A 383 2.47 1.92 -53.81
N GLN A 384 1.99 0.72 -54.16
CA GLN A 384 0.99 0.00 -53.37
C GLN A 384 1.58 -0.55 -52.06
N ALA A 385 2.82 -1.03 -52.07
CA ALA A 385 3.54 -1.46 -50.87
C ALA A 385 3.82 -0.27 -49.93
N GLU A 386 4.30 0.86 -50.45
CA GLU A 386 4.48 2.11 -49.68
C GLU A 386 3.15 2.58 -49.06
N LEU A 387 2.07 2.57 -49.83
CA LEU A 387 0.74 2.96 -49.35
C LEU A 387 0.17 1.98 -48.31
N HIS A 388 0.51 0.68 -48.39
CA HIS A 388 0.19 -0.29 -47.34
C HIS A 388 1.02 -0.05 -46.07
N GLN A 389 2.32 0.21 -46.20
CA GLN A 389 3.22 0.55 -45.09
C GLN A 389 2.78 1.85 -44.39
N ALA A 390 2.41 2.89 -45.13
CA ALA A 390 1.89 4.14 -44.59
C ALA A 390 0.55 3.94 -43.85
N ARG A 391 -0.32 3.03 -44.33
CA ARG A 391 -1.56 2.64 -43.62
C ARG A 391 -1.27 1.90 -42.31
N LEU A 392 -0.29 0.99 -42.30
CA LEU A 392 0.15 0.29 -41.08
C LEU A 392 0.72 1.28 -40.05
N GLN A 393 1.60 2.19 -40.48
CA GLN A 393 2.17 3.24 -39.62
C GLN A 393 1.08 4.18 -39.07
N ALA A 394 0.12 4.60 -39.90
CA ALA A 394 -1.00 5.42 -39.46
C ALA A 394 -1.89 4.70 -38.44
N ALA A 395 -2.15 3.39 -38.62
CA ALA A 395 -2.89 2.58 -37.66
C ALA A 395 -2.13 2.43 -36.32
N GLN A 396 -0.82 2.20 -36.38
CA GLN A 396 0.05 2.11 -35.19
C GLN A 396 0.08 3.43 -34.39
N LEU A 397 0.23 4.57 -35.07
CA LEU A 397 0.17 5.90 -34.45
C LEU A 397 -1.23 6.20 -33.89
N THR A 398 -2.30 5.74 -34.55
CA THR A 398 -3.68 5.87 -34.05
C THR A 398 -3.90 5.07 -32.77
N LEU A 399 -3.32 3.86 -32.66
CA LEU A 399 -3.35 3.05 -31.44
C LEU A 399 -2.59 3.75 -30.30
N GLN A 400 -1.36 4.20 -30.53
CA GLN A 400 -0.57 4.96 -29.55
C GLN A 400 -1.27 6.25 -29.07
N LEU A 401 -2.00 6.93 -29.96
CA LEU A 401 -2.83 8.09 -29.61
C LEU A 401 -4.05 7.69 -28.77
N ALA A 402 -4.65 6.52 -29.02
CA ALA A 402 -5.75 5.99 -28.23
C ALA A 402 -5.29 5.59 -26.82
N ASP A 403 -4.15 4.90 -26.71
CA ASP A 403 -3.55 4.42 -25.45
C ASP A 403 -3.12 5.59 -24.55
N SER A 404 -2.41 6.58 -25.11
CA SER A 404 -2.04 7.80 -24.39
C SER A 404 -3.28 8.61 -23.98
N SER A 405 -4.31 8.67 -24.82
CA SER A 405 -5.61 9.26 -24.47
C SER A 405 -6.33 8.50 -23.36
N LEU A 406 -6.21 7.16 -23.30
CA LEU A 406 -6.75 6.31 -22.24
C LEU A 406 -6.04 6.58 -20.92
N ALA A 407 -4.71 6.49 -20.90
CA ALA A 407 -3.89 6.79 -19.74
C ALA A 407 -4.17 8.20 -19.17
N MET A 408 -4.37 9.20 -20.03
CA MET A 408 -4.74 10.56 -19.62
C MET A 408 -6.17 10.67 -19.09
N ARG A 409 -7.13 9.85 -19.53
CA ARG A 409 -8.47 9.75 -18.90
C ARG A 409 -8.40 9.06 -17.55
N GLU A 410 -7.67 7.95 -17.45
CA GLU A 410 -7.48 7.22 -16.20
C GLU A 410 -6.76 8.06 -15.14
N GLY A 411 -5.68 8.76 -15.50
CA GLY A 411 -4.99 9.68 -14.60
C GLY A 411 -5.92 10.76 -14.02
N ARG A 412 -6.79 11.33 -14.86
CA ARG A 412 -7.84 12.26 -14.40
C ARG A 412 -8.87 11.59 -13.49
N ALA A 413 -9.33 10.38 -13.81
CA ALA A 413 -10.28 9.63 -12.99
C ALA A 413 -9.70 9.31 -11.59
N ARG A 414 -8.49 8.76 -11.55
CA ARG A 414 -7.72 8.47 -10.32
C ARG A 414 -7.53 9.75 -9.49
N TRP A 415 -7.15 10.86 -10.12
CA TRP A 415 -7.04 12.17 -9.44
C TRP A 415 -8.38 12.66 -8.87
N THR A 416 -9.49 12.54 -9.60
CA THR A 416 -10.81 12.94 -9.08
C THR A 416 -11.28 12.06 -7.92
N GLN A 417 -10.98 10.75 -7.95
CA GLN A 417 -11.25 9.82 -6.86
C GLN A 417 -10.40 10.15 -5.63
N GLU A 418 -9.12 10.43 -5.80
CA GLU A 418 -8.23 10.75 -4.68
C GLU A 418 -8.56 12.11 -4.05
N ARG A 419 -8.92 13.11 -4.86
CA ARG A 419 -9.47 14.37 -4.33
C ARG A 419 -10.72 14.15 -3.48
N GLN A 420 -11.60 13.22 -3.86
CA GLN A 420 -12.77 12.84 -3.05
C GLN A 420 -12.39 12.01 -1.81
N ASN A 421 -11.32 11.20 -1.84
CA ASN A 421 -10.78 10.54 -0.66
C ASN A 421 -10.27 11.56 0.35
N LEU A 422 -9.40 12.47 -0.08
CA LEU A 422 -8.83 13.53 0.74
C LEU A 422 -9.91 14.46 1.32
N GLN A 423 -10.92 14.82 0.53
CA GLN A 423 -12.07 15.57 1.03
C GLN A 423 -12.82 14.81 2.15
N ARG A 424 -13.18 13.54 1.93
CA ARG A 424 -13.84 12.70 2.96
C ARG A 424 -12.99 12.47 4.22
N ILE A 425 -11.67 12.52 4.10
CA ILE A 425 -10.75 12.45 5.24
C ILE A 425 -10.72 13.80 5.98
N ALA A 426 -10.69 14.92 5.26
CA ALA A 426 -10.75 16.26 5.84
C ALA A 426 -12.08 16.51 6.57
N GLU A 427 -13.21 16.08 5.99
CA GLU A 427 -14.54 16.14 6.61
C GLU A 427 -14.58 15.36 7.93
N LYS A 428 -14.12 14.10 7.95
CA LYS A 428 -14.04 13.28 9.18
C LYS A 428 -13.09 13.87 10.24
N ASN A 429 -11.97 14.46 9.81
CA ASN A 429 -11.05 15.13 10.71
C ASN A 429 -11.70 16.39 11.32
N HIS A 430 -12.49 17.13 10.53
CA HIS A 430 -13.24 18.29 11.01
C HIS A 430 -14.30 17.89 12.04
N GLU A 431 -15.14 16.90 11.75
CA GLU A 431 -16.10 16.35 12.72
C GLU A 431 -15.43 15.88 14.02
N SER A 432 -14.21 15.34 13.93
CA SER A 432 -13.46 14.87 15.10
C SER A 432 -12.93 16.04 15.94
N LEU A 433 -12.44 17.10 15.29
CA LEU A 433 -12.04 18.34 15.95
C LEU A 433 -13.24 19.05 16.60
N GLU A 434 -14.42 19.05 15.97
CA GLU A 434 -15.65 19.58 16.56
C GLU A 434 -16.06 18.82 17.83
N LYS A 435 -15.96 17.48 17.82
CA LYS A 435 -16.22 16.63 19.01
C LYS A 435 -15.25 16.98 20.15
N TYR A 436 -13.95 17.03 19.88
CA TYR A 436 -12.96 17.41 20.90
C TYR A 436 -13.12 18.85 21.41
N ASN A 437 -13.49 19.81 20.54
CA ASN A 437 -13.80 21.18 20.95
C ASN A 437 -15.03 21.22 21.88
N ALA A 438 -16.09 20.46 21.57
CA ALA A 438 -17.29 20.37 22.42
C ALA A 438 -17.02 19.64 23.75
N GLU A 439 -16.11 18.68 23.79
CA GLU A 439 -15.65 18.04 25.03
C GLU A 439 -14.78 18.98 25.87
N MET A 440 -13.89 19.75 25.24
CA MET A 440 -13.06 20.77 25.87
C MET A 440 -13.93 21.89 26.48
N GLN A 441 -14.91 22.42 25.75
CA GLN A 441 -15.86 23.42 26.26
C GLN A 441 -16.60 22.89 27.50
N LYS A 442 -17.10 21.65 27.47
CA LYS A 442 -17.76 21.02 28.63
C LYS A 442 -16.82 20.81 29.83
N MET A 443 -15.52 20.63 29.61
CA MET A 443 -14.51 20.60 30.66
C MET A 443 -14.26 22.01 31.24
N GLU A 444 -14.19 23.03 30.38
CA GLU A 444 -14.04 24.44 30.78
C GLU A 444 -15.26 24.97 31.56
N GLU A 445 -16.48 24.58 31.18
CA GLU A 445 -17.72 24.87 31.90
C GLU A 445 -17.69 24.27 33.31
N ARG A 446 -17.47 22.95 33.44
CA ARG A 446 -17.34 22.29 34.76
C ARG A 446 -16.26 22.91 35.63
N LEU A 447 -15.14 23.32 35.04
CA LEU A 447 -14.03 23.95 35.75
C LEU A 447 -14.33 25.41 36.14
N GLN A 448 -15.26 26.09 35.46
CA GLN A 448 -15.82 27.37 35.90
C GLN A 448 -16.83 27.17 37.06
N ASP A 449 -17.69 26.15 36.98
CA ASP A 449 -18.62 25.80 38.06
C ASP A 449 -17.87 25.42 39.36
N GLU A 450 -16.84 24.58 39.26
CA GLU A 450 -15.96 24.24 40.39
C GLU A 450 -15.28 25.48 40.99
N ARG A 451 -14.87 26.46 40.17
CA ARG A 451 -14.30 27.72 40.65
C ARG A 451 -15.35 28.56 41.36
N MET A 452 -16.58 28.61 40.85
CA MET A 452 -17.69 29.35 41.46
C MET A 452 -18.06 28.78 42.82
N GLU A 453 -18.21 27.45 42.92
CA GLU A 453 -18.50 26.75 44.18
C GLU A 453 -17.35 26.87 45.18
N ARG A 454 -16.08 26.82 44.76
CA ARG A 454 -14.93 27.10 45.64
C ARG A 454 -14.99 28.51 46.25
N VAL A 455 -15.27 29.53 45.44
CA VAL A 455 -15.40 30.94 45.91
C VAL A 455 -16.61 31.10 46.84
N LYS A 456 -17.73 30.43 46.55
CA LYS A 456 -18.92 30.41 47.40
C LYS A 456 -18.63 29.78 48.77
N LEU A 457 -17.99 28.61 48.79
CA LEU A 457 -17.56 27.93 50.02
C LEU A 457 -16.54 28.75 50.82
N GLU A 458 -15.62 29.48 50.15
CA GLU A 458 -14.68 30.39 50.82
C GLU A 458 -15.41 31.57 51.49
N VAL A 459 -16.44 32.13 50.85
CA VAL A 459 -17.30 33.17 51.44
C VAL A 459 -18.15 32.63 52.60
N GLU A 460 -18.68 31.41 52.50
CA GLU A 460 -19.45 30.76 53.56
C GLU A 460 -18.57 30.44 54.78
N LEU A 461 -17.36 29.89 54.56
CA LEU A 461 -16.34 29.68 55.60
C LEU A 461 -15.87 31.01 56.22
N GLY A 462 -15.82 32.09 55.44
CA GLY A 462 -15.56 33.45 55.94
C GLY A 462 -16.63 33.92 56.93
N ARG A 463 -17.91 33.76 56.57
CA ARG A 463 -19.05 34.09 57.44
C ARG A 463 -19.04 33.25 58.72
N GLU A 464 -18.75 31.95 58.62
CA GLU A 464 -18.67 31.06 59.78
C GLU A 464 -17.52 31.45 60.73
N LYS A 465 -16.34 31.78 60.20
CA LYS A 465 -15.23 32.35 60.99
C LYS A 465 -15.59 33.66 61.67
N ASP A 466 -16.42 34.49 61.04
CA ASP A 466 -16.93 35.73 61.63
C ASP A 466 -17.94 35.45 62.75
N CYS A 467 -18.89 34.54 62.57
CA CYS A 467 -19.83 34.10 63.61
C CYS A 467 -19.10 33.49 64.81
N ASN A 468 -18.16 32.57 64.59
CA ASN A 468 -17.35 31.96 65.63
C ASN A 468 -16.53 33.01 66.41
N ARG A 469 -15.99 34.04 65.72
CA ARG A 469 -15.30 35.15 66.38
C ARG A 469 -16.22 36.00 67.26
N VAL A 470 -17.48 36.19 66.87
CA VAL A 470 -18.48 36.89 67.70
C VAL A 470 -18.83 36.06 68.94
N GLN A 471 -19.12 34.76 68.79
CA GLN A 471 -19.43 33.84 69.90
C GLN A 471 -18.27 33.69 70.89
N LEU A 472 -17.02 33.63 70.42
CA LEU A 472 -15.83 33.67 71.28
C LEU A 472 -15.62 35.03 71.96
N GLY A 473 -16.16 36.11 71.38
CA GLY A 473 -16.21 37.43 72.02
C GLY A 473 -17.31 37.53 73.08
N GLU A 474 -18.45 36.86 72.87
CA GLU A 474 -19.59 36.77 73.78
C GLU A 474 -19.26 35.93 75.02
N THR A 475 -18.88 34.68 74.83
CA THR A 475 -18.44 33.79 75.92
C THR A 475 -17.27 34.37 76.73
N ARG A 476 -16.37 35.14 76.09
CA ARG A 476 -15.30 35.86 76.79
C ARG A 476 -15.82 37.04 77.64
N ARG A 477 -16.86 37.76 77.19
CA ARG A 477 -17.52 38.80 77.99
C ARG A 477 -18.27 38.20 79.17
N GLU A 478 -19.08 37.16 78.93
CA GLU A 478 -19.80 36.41 79.97
C GLU A 478 -18.83 35.87 81.03
N LEU A 479 -17.70 35.30 80.63
CA LEU A 479 -16.65 34.83 81.53
C LEU A 479 -15.92 35.96 82.28
N GLN A 480 -15.88 37.19 81.75
CA GLN A 480 -15.39 38.37 82.46
C GLN A 480 -16.43 38.91 83.46
N GLU A 481 -17.71 38.91 83.09
CA GLU A 481 -18.83 39.31 83.93
C GLU A 481 -19.01 38.34 85.12
N LEU A 482 -19.01 37.03 84.87
CA LEU A 482 -19.02 36.00 85.92
C LEU A 482 -17.81 36.11 86.86
N LYS A 483 -16.62 36.46 86.35
CA LYS A 483 -15.44 36.74 87.18
C LYS A 483 -15.55 38.05 87.96
N ALA A 484 -16.33 39.02 87.51
CA ALA A 484 -16.64 40.22 88.28
C ALA A 484 -17.65 39.90 89.40
N SER A 485 -18.75 39.21 89.07
CA SER A 485 -19.78 38.77 90.03
C SER A 485 -19.20 37.86 91.12
N LEU A 486 -18.27 36.95 90.78
CA LEU A 486 -17.58 36.11 91.77
C LEU A 486 -16.75 36.95 92.76
N ARG A 487 -16.09 38.03 92.31
CA ARG A 487 -15.36 38.95 93.21
C ARG A 487 -16.28 39.77 94.09
N VAL A 488 -17.47 40.11 93.61
CA VAL A 488 -18.51 40.79 94.41
C VAL A 488 -19.01 39.84 95.50
N ALA A 489 -19.43 38.62 95.14
CA ALA A 489 -19.86 37.60 96.09
C ALA A 489 -18.77 37.19 97.11
N GLN A 490 -17.49 37.23 96.71
CA GLN A 490 -16.36 37.06 97.62
C GLN A 490 -16.28 38.19 98.66
N LYS A 491 -16.41 39.47 98.22
CA LYS A 491 -16.43 40.62 99.13
C LYS A 491 -17.65 40.66 100.02
N GLU A 492 -18.83 40.30 99.52
CA GLU A 492 -20.06 40.18 100.31
C GLU A 492 -19.91 39.10 101.39
N LYS A 493 -19.29 37.95 101.05
CA LYS A 493 -18.94 36.91 102.03
C LYS A 493 -17.93 37.40 103.07
N GLU A 494 -16.90 38.16 102.66
CA GLU A 494 -15.93 38.76 103.58
C GLU A 494 -16.59 39.78 104.52
N GLN A 495 -17.50 40.62 104.00
CA GLN A 495 -18.29 41.57 104.78
C GLN A 495 -19.20 40.84 105.78
N ILE A 496 -19.96 39.83 105.36
CA ILE A 496 -20.82 39.03 106.26
C ILE A 496 -20.01 38.32 107.34
N LEU A 497 -18.77 37.91 107.05
CA LEU A 497 -17.86 37.36 108.05
C LEU A 497 -17.35 38.41 109.04
N ALA A 498 -17.10 39.65 108.60
CA ALA A 498 -16.74 40.77 109.47
C ALA A 498 -17.93 41.21 110.34
N GLU A 499 -19.12 41.43 109.77
CA GLU A 499 -20.37 41.73 110.50
C GLU A 499 -20.68 40.65 111.54
N LYS A 500 -20.44 39.37 111.22
CA LYS A 500 -20.55 38.27 112.17
C LYS A 500 -19.53 38.36 113.31
N GLN A 501 -18.30 38.81 113.04
CA GLN A 501 -17.27 39.01 114.07
C GLN A 501 -17.64 40.19 114.99
N GLU A 502 -18.03 41.33 114.44
CA GLU A 502 -18.53 42.49 115.21
C GLU A 502 -19.74 42.13 116.08
N LEU A 503 -20.68 41.34 115.55
CA LEU A 503 -21.87 40.89 116.28
C LEU A 503 -21.51 39.88 117.39
N MET A 504 -20.52 39.00 117.18
CA MET A 504 -19.97 38.14 118.23
C MET A 504 -19.28 38.95 119.33
N GLU A 505 -18.47 39.97 118.98
CA GLU A 505 -17.85 40.86 119.95
C GLU A 505 -18.88 41.65 120.75
N TYR A 506 -19.95 42.12 120.10
CA TYR A 506 -21.06 42.80 120.76
C TYR A 506 -21.80 41.90 121.75
N ILE A 507 -22.02 40.62 121.42
CA ILE A 507 -22.55 39.61 122.35
C ILE A 507 -21.64 39.47 123.58
N CYS A 508 -20.34 39.25 123.37
CA CYS A 508 -19.36 39.16 124.47
C CYS A 508 -19.34 40.42 125.36
N GLN A 509 -19.50 41.61 124.78
CA GLN A 509 -19.60 42.87 125.54
C GLN A 509 -20.91 42.99 126.33
N LEU A 510 -22.03 42.48 125.82
CA LEU A 510 -23.30 42.41 126.56
C LEU A 510 -23.19 41.43 127.73
N GLU A 511 -22.60 40.26 127.50
CA GLU A 511 -22.36 39.25 128.55
C GLU A 511 -21.49 39.81 129.69
N GLN A 512 -20.41 40.54 129.39
CA GLN A 512 -19.59 41.22 130.40
C GLN A 512 -20.38 42.29 131.18
N LYS A 513 -21.23 43.07 130.50
CA LYS A 513 -22.07 44.11 131.13
C LYS A 513 -23.12 43.48 132.07
N MET A 514 -23.74 42.37 131.67
CA MET A 514 -24.65 41.62 132.56
C MET A 514 -23.90 40.94 133.71
N GLY A 515 -22.73 40.32 133.45
CA GLY A 515 -21.94 39.60 134.45
C GLY A 515 -21.41 40.46 135.61
N THR A 516 -21.43 41.79 135.46
CA THR A 516 -21.01 42.74 136.51
C THR A 516 -22.14 43.10 137.48
N MET A 517 -23.40 42.73 137.20
CA MET A 517 -24.55 43.04 138.05
C MET A 517 -25.39 41.81 138.40
N VAL A 518 -25.58 41.58 139.71
CA VAL A 518 -26.29 40.44 140.34
C VAL A 518 -25.51 39.12 140.41
N ARG A 519 -24.90 38.89 141.57
CA ARG A 519 -24.48 37.56 142.05
C ARG A 519 -25.67 36.83 142.68
N ALA A 520 -25.85 35.56 142.29
CA ALA A 520 -26.63 34.48 142.93
C ALA A 520 -28.12 34.26 142.53
N LYS A 521 -28.40 32.97 142.27
CA LYS A 521 -29.70 32.25 142.31
C LYS A 521 -30.81 32.63 141.32
N TRP A 522 -30.69 32.10 140.10
CA TRP A 522 -31.75 31.30 139.46
C TRP A 522 -31.10 30.04 138.84
N SER A 523 -31.81 28.91 138.81
CA SER A 523 -31.24 27.62 138.38
C SER A 523 -32.24 26.72 137.65
N ALA A 524 -32.40 26.96 136.35
CA ALA A 524 -32.91 26.00 135.37
C ALA A 524 -32.54 26.50 133.96
N ALA A 525 -31.97 25.65 133.11
CA ALA A 525 -31.89 25.92 131.67
C ALA A 525 -33.19 25.43 131.01
N PRO A 526 -33.89 26.28 130.26
CA PRO A 526 -33.77 26.15 128.81
C PRO A 526 -33.86 27.49 128.03
N ILE A 527 -33.32 27.50 126.81
CA ILE A 527 -33.85 28.33 125.72
C ILE A 527 -33.99 27.44 124.49
N ALA A 528 -35.17 27.46 123.87
CA ALA A 528 -35.44 26.90 122.56
C ALA A 528 -36.05 28.01 121.69
N SER A 529 -35.82 27.98 120.38
CA SER A 529 -36.73 28.64 119.43
C SER A 529 -36.62 28.08 118.01
N THR A 530 -37.79 27.89 117.39
CA THR A 530 -38.15 28.08 115.96
C THR A 530 -37.13 27.76 114.85
N GLY A 531 -37.45 26.94 113.84
CA GLY A 531 -38.74 26.29 113.57
C GLY A 531 -38.80 25.37 112.32
N ARG A 532 -39.91 24.64 112.22
CA ARG A 532 -40.35 23.75 111.11
C ARG A 532 -41.20 24.55 110.07
N PRO A 533 -41.70 23.96 108.95
CA PRO A 533 -41.54 22.59 108.39
C PRO A 533 -40.84 22.58 107.00
N GLY A 534 -40.28 21.48 106.48
CA GLY A 534 -40.96 20.31 105.88
C GLY A 534 -40.83 20.37 104.34
N SER A 535 -40.83 19.29 103.55
CA SER A 535 -41.03 17.85 103.80
C SER A 535 -40.44 16.99 102.65
N ALA A 536 -40.36 15.67 102.84
CA ALA A 536 -40.00 14.63 101.83
C ALA A 536 -38.54 14.67 101.30
N LEU A 537 -37.71 13.66 101.57
CA LEU A 537 -37.59 12.37 100.86
C LEU A 537 -37.07 12.57 99.42
N SER A 538 -35.84 12.18 99.08
CA SER A 538 -35.23 10.82 99.05
C SER A 538 -35.28 10.30 97.63
N ASP A 539 -34.11 10.05 97.03
CA ASP A 539 -34.01 9.06 95.95
C ASP A 539 -32.60 8.47 95.87
N SER A 540 -32.51 7.31 95.21
CA SER A 540 -31.32 6.47 95.15
C SER A 540 -31.28 5.69 93.84
N GLU A 541 -30.07 5.58 93.26
CA GLU A 541 -29.68 4.60 92.23
C GLU A 541 -30.33 4.71 90.83
N ASP A 542 -29.47 5.11 89.88
CA ASP A 542 -29.27 4.46 88.57
C ASP A 542 -30.32 4.62 87.43
N GLU A 543 -29.93 4.05 86.28
CA GLU A 543 -30.55 3.91 84.96
C GLU A 543 -30.69 5.17 84.05
N ASN A 544 -30.12 5.02 82.86
CA ASN A 544 -30.38 5.80 81.64
C ASN A 544 -31.09 4.89 80.63
N PRO A 545 -32.26 5.29 80.11
CA PRO A 545 -32.49 5.13 78.67
C PRO A 545 -33.23 6.30 77.99
N GLU A 546 -33.45 6.16 76.68
CA GLU A 546 -33.73 7.25 75.73
C GLU A 546 -35.16 7.84 75.68
N ALA A 547 -35.20 9.14 75.36
CA ALA A 547 -36.05 9.80 74.33
C ALA A 547 -37.51 10.28 74.56
N LEU A 548 -37.85 11.27 73.71
CA LEU A 548 -39.15 11.79 73.25
C LEU A 548 -39.83 12.99 73.95
N GLN A 549 -40.74 13.63 73.19
CA GLN A 549 -41.29 14.99 73.32
C GLN A 549 -42.67 15.03 74.01
N PRO A 550 -43.13 16.23 74.42
CA PRO A 550 -44.58 16.57 74.41
C PRO A 550 -44.98 17.70 73.43
N LEU A 551 -46.30 17.88 73.20
CA LEU A 551 -46.88 18.61 72.05
C LEU A 551 -48.09 19.52 72.37
N ARG A 552 -48.09 20.76 71.83
CA ARG A 552 -49.26 21.50 71.26
C ARG A 552 -50.46 21.80 72.23
N PRO A 553 -51.65 22.36 71.84
CA PRO A 553 -52.22 22.84 70.55
C PRO A 553 -52.56 24.37 70.54
N ALA A 554 -53.28 25.03 69.60
CA ALA A 554 -54.31 24.59 68.62
C ALA A 554 -54.38 25.41 67.28
N ARG A 555 -55.52 25.30 66.57
CA ARG A 555 -55.76 25.48 65.10
C ARG A 555 -56.88 26.56 64.82
N PRO A 556 -57.53 26.78 63.63
CA PRO A 556 -57.82 25.86 62.50
C PRO A 556 -57.70 26.39 61.04
N LEU A 557 -58.07 25.50 60.08
CA LEU A 557 -58.06 25.59 58.60
C LEU A 557 -56.64 25.42 57.97
N GLY A 558 -56.44 25.13 56.67
CA GLY A 558 -57.32 24.71 55.55
C GLY A 558 -56.52 24.61 54.23
N HIS A 559 -56.96 24.01 53.10
CA HIS A 559 -58.07 23.08 52.83
C HIS A 559 -57.95 22.48 51.38
N TYR A 560 -58.11 21.15 51.19
CA TYR A 560 -58.15 20.39 49.90
C TYR A 560 -56.88 20.46 48.98
N SER A 561 -56.60 19.63 47.94
CA SER A 561 -56.82 18.20 47.55
C SER A 561 -56.26 17.99 46.10
N LEU A 562 -55.93 16.83 45.50
CA LEU A 562 -55.79 15.40 45.90
C LEU A 562 -54.88 14.64 44.87
N CYS A 563 -55.05 13.31 44.70
CA CYS A 563 -54.46 12.41 43.67
C CYS A 563 -54.89 12.77 42.20
N GLU A 564 -54.53 12.10 41.09
CA GLU A 564 -54.04 10.72 40.86
C GLU A 564 -53.35 10.53 39.48
N GLN A 565 -53.00 9.27 39.16
CA GLN A 565 -52.37 8.75 37.92
C GLN A 565 -53.39 8.57 36.76
N GLY A 566 -52.97 8.79 35.49
CA GLY A 566 -53.85 8.56 34.32
C GLY A 566 -53.13 8.67 32.96
N GLN A 567 -53.69 8.05 31.91
CA GLN A 567 -53.09 7.95 30.55
C GLN A 567 -54.05 8.44 29.43
N SER A 568 -53.46 8.65 28.23
CA SER A 568 -54.05 8.41 26.90
C SER A 568 -54.93 9.46 26.16
N ASN A 569 -54.30 10.04 25.13
CA ASN A 569 -54.72 10.02 23.70
C ASN A 569 -55.66 11.08 23.09
N PHE A 570 -55.56 11.14 21.74
CA PHE A 570 -56.36 11.84 20.72
C PHE A 570 -56.02 13.33 20.49
N LEU A 571 -55.67 13.83 19.29
CA LEU A 571 -55.33 13.31 17.93
C LEU A 571 -54.19 14.24 17.36
N LEU A 572 -53.42 14.02 16.28
CA LEU A 572 -53.64 13.41 14.94
C LEU A 572 -52.32 12.85 14.32
N LEU A 573 -52.48 11.87 13.42
CA LEU A 573 -51.66 11.39 12.27
C LEU A 573 -50.14 11.73 12.11
N ALA A 574 -49.37 10.67 11.86
CA ALA A 574 -48.37 10.56 10.79
C ALA A 574 -48.97 9.69 9.63
N PRO A 575 -48.31 9.33 8.50
CA PRO A 575 -46.94 9.59 7.96
C PRO A 575 -47.05 10.26 6.55
N PRO A 576 -46.21 10.04 5.49
CA PRO A 576 -44.85 9.49 5.30
C PRO A 576 -43.89 10.49 4.54
N PRO A 577 -42.68 10.13 4.07
CA PRO A 577 -41.79 11.08 3.36
C PRO A 577 -42.06 11.18 1.84
N SER A 578 -41.56 12.24 1.19
CA SER A 578 -41.73 12.51 -0.24
C SER A 578 -40.43 12.43 -1.06
N SER A 579 -40.52 11.84 -2.25
CA SER A 579 -39.44 11.63 -3.24
C SER A 579 -39.02 12.93 -3.97
N PRO A 580 -37.79 13.03 -4.53
CA PRO A 580 -37.43 14.07 -5.49
C PRO A 580 -38.14 13.92 -6.85
N ARG A 581 -38.19 15.00 -7.66
CA ARG A 581 -38.59 15.21 -9.09
C ARG A 581 -39.26 16.61 -9.19
N GLU A 582 -39.26 17.39 -10.27
CA GLU A 582 -38.44 17.57 -11.50
C GLU A 582 -38.89 18.93 -12.13
N ALA A 583 -38.24 19.59 -13.11
CA ALA A 583 -36.99 19.30 -13.84
C ALA A 583 -36.04 20.53 -13.86
N GLU A 584 -35.58 21.20 -14.92
CA GLU A 584 -35.81 21.18 -16.38
C GLU A 584 -34.50 21.39 -17.18
N SER A 585 -34.56 21.07 -18.49
CA SER A 585 -33.69 21.54 -19.59
C SER A 585 -32.18 21.74 -19.37
N CYS A 586 -31.38 20.74 -19.78
CA CYS A 586 -30.67 20.84 -21.06
C CYS A 586 -30.28 19.45 -21.59
N ALA A 587 -30.46 19.18 -22.88
CA ALA A 587 -30.19 17.87 -23.48
C ALA A 587 -28.82 17.84 -24.17
N VAL A 588 -28.03 16.79 -23.92
CA VAL A 588 -26.80 16.48 -24.68
C VAL A 588 -26.90 15.05 -25.21
N VAL A 589 -26.75 14.90 -26.53
CA VAL A 589 -26.97 13.63 -27.24
C VAL A 589 -25.76 12.71 -27.09
N ILE A 590 -25.98 11.47 -26.65
CA ILE A 590 -24.99 10.39 -26.74
C ILE A 590 -25.07 9.79 -28.14
N ASN A 591 -24.06 10.03 -28.96
CA ASN A 591 -23.92 9.36 -30.26
C ASN A 591 -23.34 7.95 -30.08
N GLN A 592 -24.14 6.93 -30.39
CA GLN A 592 -23.67 5.62 -30.83
C GLN A 592 -24.06 5.42 -32.30
N PRO A 593 -23.16 4.90 -33.16
CA PRO A 593 -23.52 4.53 -34.53
C PRO A 593 -24.35 3.24 -34.54
N ALA A 594 -25.35 3.17 -35.43
CA ALA A 594 -26.23 2.01 -35.58
C ALA A 594 -25.62 0.92 -36.50
N PRO A 595 -25.92 -0.37 -36.28
CA PRO A 595 -25.46 -1.45 -37.15
C PRO A 595 -26.38 -1.64 -38.37
N LEU A 596 -25.78 -1.81 -39.55
CA LEU A 596 -26.42 -2.36 -40.75
C LEU A 596 -25.56 -3.55 -41.21
N SER A 597 -26.00 -4.80 -41.08
CA SER A 597 -27.15 -5.43 -41.74
C SER A 597 -26.94 -5.57 -43.26
N SER A 598 -26.29 -6.66 -43.65
CA SER A 598 -26.24 -7.15 -45.03
C SER A 598 -27.60 -7.72 -45.47
N PRO A 599 -27.82 -7.83 -46.79
CA PRO A 599 -28.60 -8.96 -47.30
C PRO A 599 -27.92 -9.74 -48.44
N HIS A 600 -28.24 -11.03 -48.46
CA HIS A 600 -28.20 -12.07 -49.49
C HIS A 600 -27.92 -11.64 -50.96
N GLN A 601 -27.07 -12.33 -51.75
CA GLN A 601 -26.94 -13.79 -52.06
C GLN A 601 -27.83 -14.23 -53.23
N ALA A 602 -27.40 -15.33 -53.88
CA ALA A 602 -27.89 -16.00 -55.08
C ALA A 602 -27.34 -15.41 -56.39
N ASP A 603 -26.91 -16.15 -57.42
CA ASP A 603 -26.58 -17.56 -57.77
C ASP A 603 -26.62 -17.54 -59.34
N ALA A 604 -26.08 -18.45 -60.15
CA ALA A 604 -25.45 -19.75 -59.93
C ALA A 604 -24.36 -20.03 -61.01
N ASP A 605 -23.60 -21.11 -60.80
CA ASP A 605 -23.05 -22.04 -61.82
C ASP A 605 -22.01 -21.55 -62.89
N THR A 606 -21.00 -22.34 -63.31
CA THR A 606 -20.79 -23.79 -63.17
C THR A 606 -19.29 -24.18 -63.10
N LEU A 607 -18.94 -25.15 -62.22
CA LEU A 607 -18.01 -26.32 -62.29
C LEU A 607 -16.89 -26.45 -63.39
N PRO A 608 -15.89 -27.38 -63.26
CA PRO A 608 -15.50 -28.29 -62.14
C PRO A 608 -13.96 -28.41 -61.83
N HIS A 609 -13.61 -29.42 -61.00
CA HIS A 609 -12.32 -30.12 -60.75
C HIS A 609 -11.58 -29.72 -59.44
N SER A 610 -11.52 -30.55 -58.38
CA SER A 610 -10.89 -31.90 -58.17
C SER A 610 -9.42 -31.78 -57.69
N SER A 611 -8.89 -32.46 -56.66
CA SER A 611 -9.43 -33.43 -55.67
C SER A 611 -8.51 -33.52 -54.43
N ASP A 612 -8.95 -34.22 -53.36
CA ASP A 612 -8.28 -35.21 -52.46
C ASP A 612 -6.72 -35.23 -52.34
N SER A 613 -6.08 -35.59 -51.21
CA SER A 613 -6.53 -35.91 -49.83
C SER A 613 -5.34 -35.92 -48.83
N GLU A 614 -5.67 -35.70 -47.55
CA GLU A 614 -5.19 -36.37 -46.31
C GLU A 614 -3.71 -36.66 -45.93
N GLU A 615 -3.54 -36.65 -44.59
CA GLU A 615 -2.58 -37.36 -43.71
C GLU A 615 -1.17 -36.82 -43.37
N GLU A 616 -0.76 -37.19 -42.15
CA GLU A 616 0.30 -36.62 -41.31
C GLU A 616 1.59 -37.45 -41.31
N ALA A 617 2.72 -36.85 -40.92
CA ALA A 617 3.74 -37.51 -40.08
C ALA A 617 4.77 -36.52 -39.50
N ASP A 618 5.03 -36.61 -38.19
CA ASP A 618 6.14 -35.93 -37.50
C ASP A 618 7.50 -36.60 -37.74
N THR A 619 8.60 -35.85 -37.65
CA THR A 619 9.80 -36.36 -36.95
C THR A 619 10.60 -35.23 -36.27
N LEU A 620 11.24 -35.56 -35.14
CA LEU A 620 11.92 -34.64 -34.23
C LEU A 620 13.46 -34.62 -34.39
N GLN A 621 14.07 -33.70 -33.63
CA GLN A 621 15.40 -33.75 -32.96
C GLN A 621 16.63 -33.08 -33.60
N CYS A 622 17.05 -32.00 -32.89
CA CYS A 622 18.33 -31.88 -32.19
C CYS A 622 19.66 -31.82 -32.99
N GLY A 623 20.39 -30.70 -32.81
CA GLY A 623 21.71 -30.83 -32.19
C GLY A 623 22.92 -30.09 -32.80
N ARG A 624 23.27 -28.97 -32.15
CA ARG A 624 24.64 -28.65 -31.64
C ARG A 624 25.78 -28.31 -32.64
N LEU A 625 26.62 -27.35 -32.21
CA LEU A 625 27.99 -27.06 -32.67
C LEU A 625 28.16 -26.48 -34.10
N SER A 626 29.24 -25.78 -34.46
CA SER A 626 30.07 -24.73 -33.81
C SER A 626 31.22 -24.36 -34.75
N SER A 627 31.75 -23.13 -34.64
CA SER A 627 33.04 -22.67 -35.21
C SER A 627 33.11 -22.43 -36.72
N GLU A 628 33.66 -21.26 -37.03
CA GLU A 628 34.27 -20.86 -38.30
C GLU A 628 35.69 -21.46 -38.43
N GLU A 629 36.40 -21.03 -39.49
CA GLU A 629 37.88 -21.09 -39.71
C GLU A 629 38.50 -22.48 -40.00
N GLU A 630 39.58 -22.61 -40.82
CA GLU A 630 40.28 -21.68 -41.73
C GLU A 630 40.93 -22.47 -42.91
N ARG A 631 41.42 -21.76 -43.93
CA ARG A 631 42.53 -22.11 -44.87
C ARG A 631 42.62 -23.50 -45.54
N ALA A 632 42.83 -23.47 -46.87
CA ALA A 632 44.18 -23.64 -47.45
C ALA A 632 44.25 -23.24 -48.94
N LEU A 633 45.43 -22.79 -49.40
CA LEU A 633 45.74 -22.49 -50.81
C LEU A 633 46.49 -23.67 -51.46
N LEU A 634 46.09 -24.10 -52.67
CA LEU A 634 46.99 -24.73 -53.65
C LEU A 634 46.53 -24.46 -55.11
N LEU A 635 47.53 -24.18 -55.96
CA LEU A 635 47.55 -24.17 -57.44
C LEU A 635 48.21 -25.51 -57.91
N PRO A 636 48.37 -25.85 -59.22
CA PRO A 636 48.29 -25.00 -60.42
C PRO A 636 47.64 -25.63 -61.69
N GLU A 637 47.81 -24.95 -62.84
CA GLU A 637 47.84 -25.50 -64.23
C GLU A 637 46.53 -26.08 -64.85
N HIS A 638 46.28 -26.03 -66.18
CA HIS A 638 46.91 -25.30 -67.30
C HIS A 638 45.94 -25.20 -68.52
N THR A 639 46.28 -24.38 -69.54
CA THR A 639 45.66 -24.30 -70.90
C THR A 639 44.18 -23.86 -71.01
N ALA A 640 43.70 -23.25 -72.10
CA ALA A 640 44.31 -22.46 -73.19
C ALA A 640 43.19 -21.76 -74.00
N THR A 641 43.56 -20.85 -74.93
CA THR A 641 42.76 -20.39 -76.10
C THR A 641 41.42 -19.65 -75.85
N VAL A 642 40.98 -18.68 -76.68
CA VAL A 642 41.67 -17.74 -77.59
C VAL A 642 40.67 -16.61 -77.96
N ILE A 643 41.14 -15.36 -78.08
CA ILE A 643 40.52 -14.21 -78.81
C ILE A 643 39.02 -13.93 -78.49
N ARG A 644 38.67 -12.74 -77.96
CA ARG A 644 38.98 -11.44 -78.59
C ARG A 644 39.06 -10.28 -77.63
#